data_AF-A0A4Q2A0F3-F1
#
_entry.id   AF-A0A4Q2A0F3-F1
#
_cell.length_a   1.000
_cell.length_b   1.000
_cell.length_c   1.000
_cell.angle_alpha   90.00
_cell.angle_beta   90.00
_cell.angle_gamma   90.00
#
_symmetry.space_group_name_H-M   'P 1'
#
loop_
_entity.id
_entity.type
_entity.pdbx_description
1 polymer ?
#
loop_
_entity_poly.entity_id
_entity_poly.type
_entity_poly.pdbx_seq_one_letter_code
_entity_poly.pdbx_strand_id
1 'polypeptide(L)'
;MKYIRNSFGIVLVLLLLFTLTHGATNYTITGSRVTHPDSSIREGESFTLSMTFNELNPFGDLTLVNTSTSSFVLDNRATAVSVSDINNGTTISIALEYLGSGNTFSFNLIEDATGNTVYSDSIFISETKETDNTPSVPTDTSKYQPNITLENGTVLGSFETGKLHTIAVKVKNDSTHSAKNITATIGKGSDALPIVMEGATIKDTLSMLAMNKSDTLDFKFHINPAAAPKTYDLVLNITYENAYGDDFVVAVPVYISVVNNELEPIVGVTSAELDGGFVGSETAKKLTLTVKNGGTLKAQKIIVQLTGMDAEGIRLSNDLDTKAVGNLAQNMTGSATFNVIASPTAVGVQSLSAKITYFDEMGGSYERTAPVYIETASGKASTKNIEMSFDNQRYTFTGSESKLISVTLKNNAQQVKKDLKLSLSSDASLRFLSPYVQMVDSLNPGEAVTLEFETMLGTGVQANTYPLYAALTSAGGSEGDQRIQVAGVQVLGEQTGSKPKIIIDSYDYGSDSILAGQTYDLTIRFKNTSTSMGIRNAKVTFAAEDGVFIPVDAANSFFIERIGAGEVVEKTLTLKTKADANVKMYGVDFKVEYEDQNGNSYDEKDNPYVAEERISVNVKQEVRLEVADIFLPFETFVGMPIQVDAEFYNMGKSTMYNMMVKLEGNFQAQDSNYFVGNFEPGRSDYFSGTMFPADAGNLEGRLVFVFEDETGVKQEIEKTIQLVVMEQQGFEGGEGEYPGGEFGDGGFDGGLNGGFGDGGDEVKEPFTLPIWAMVIIAVVVIALIAFGLRLRKKKRLASLLEDEDENE
;
A
#
# COMPACT_ATOMS: atom_id res chain seq x y z
N MET A 1 -12.57 -50.44 31.22
CA MET A 1 -14.01 -50.69 30.97
C MET A 1 -14.15 -50.99 29.49
N LYS A 2 -14.10 -52.26 29.06
CA LYS A 2 -15.28 -53.13 28.83
C LYS A 2 -16.43 -52.37 28.16
N TYR A 3 -16.55 -52.48 26.83
CA TYR A 3 -17.66 -53.14 26.15
C TYR A 3 -17.19 -53.58 24.76
N ILE A 4 -16.84 -54.86 24.64
CA ILE A 4 -16.79 -55.57 23.36
C ILE A 4 -18.23 -55.96 23.05
N ARG A 5 -18.74 -55.53 21.91
CA ARG A 5 -20.01 -56.04 21.37
C ARG A 5 -19.72 -56.64 20.00
N ASN A 6 -19.38 -57.93 20.01
CA ASN A 6 -19.39 -58.78 18.83
C ASN A 6 -20.78 -58.68 18.18
N SER A 7 -20.82 -58.19 16.95
CA SER A 7 -21.97 -58.32 16.07
C SER A 7 -21.45 -58.96 14.80
N PHE A 8 -21.52 -60.30 14.71
CA PHE A 8 -21.36 -61.01 13.45
C PHE A 8 -22.56 -60.64 12.57
N GLY A 9 -22.37 -59.67 11.68
CA GLY A 9 -23.33 -59.38 10.61
C GLY A 9 -23.19 -60.42 9.51
N ILE A 10 -24.11 -61.39 9.48
CA ILE A 10 -24.27 -62.28 8.32
C ILE A 10 -25.05 -61.49 7.27
N VAL A 11 -24.38 -61.06 6.19
CA VAL A 11 -25.06 -60.48 5.02
C VAL A 11 -25.69 -61.61 4.20
N LEU A 12 -27.00 -61.47 3.96
CA LEU A 12 -27.83 -62.33 3.11
C LEU A 12 -27.73 -61.83 1.67
N VAL A 13 -27.30 -62.68 0.75
CA VAL A 13 -27.10 -62.34 -0.67
C VAL A 13 -28.41 -62.48 -1.45
N LEU A 14 -28.69 -61.49 -2.31
CA LEU A 14 -29.73 -61.54 -3.34
C LEU A 14 -29.29 -62.46 -4.49
N LEU A 15 -30.07 -63.51 -4.78
CA LEU A 15 -29.77 -64.47 -5.83
C LEU A 15 -30.06 -63.87 -7.22
N LEU A 16 -29.03 -63.53 -7.98
CA LEU A 16 -29.14 -63.19 -9.41
C LEU A 16 -28.64 -64.37 -10.24
N LEU A 17 -29.56 -65.15 -10.80
CA LEU A 17 -29.26 -66.15 -11.83
C LEU A 17 -29.00 -65.43 -13.15
N PHE A 18 -27.75 -65.37 -13.58
CA PHE A 18 -27.40 -65.05 -14.96
C PHE A 18 -27.01 -66.35 -15.69
N THR A 19 -27.79 -66.72 -16.70
CA THR A 19 -27.36 -67.68 -17.72
C THR A 19 -27.03 -66.92 -19.00
N LEU A 20 -25.74 -66.80 -19.32
CA LEU A 20 -25.24 -66.33 -20.61
C LEU A 20 -24.49 -67.48 -21.28
N THR A 21 -25.06 -68.05 -22.33
CA THR A 21 -24.39 -69.06 -23.15
C THR A 21 -23.47 -68.38 -24.16
N HIS A 22 -22.16 -68.62 -24.05
CA HIS A 22 -21.19 -68.51 -25.16
C HIS A 22 -20.31 -69.78 -25.20
N GLY A 23 -19.98 -70.23 -26.41
CA GLY A 23 -19.71 -71.64 -26.73
C GLY A 23 -18.40 -72.26 -26.22
N ALA A 24 -18.50 -73.60 -26.11
CA ALA A 24 -17.49 -74.66 -25.94
C ALA A 24 -16.76 -74.80 -24.58
N THR A 25 -17.49 -75.46 -23.66
CA THR A 25 -17.13 -76.06 -22.34
C THR A 25 -16.91 -75.12 -21.15
N ASN A 26 -17.31 -75.41 -19.90
CA ASN A 26 -18.37 -76.25 -19.30
C ASN A 26 -18.58 -75.89 -17.80
N TYR A 27 -18.29 -74.64 -17.40
CA TYR A 27 -18.44 -74.15 -16.03
C TYR A 27 -19.55 -73.11 -15.97
N THR A 28 -20.35 -73.16 -14.91
CA THR A 28 -21.30 -72.10 -14.57
C THR A 28 -21.09 -71.69 -13.13
N ILE A 29 -21.03 -70.38 -12.89
CA ILE A 29 -21.06 -69.83 -11.54
C ILE A 29 -22.52 -69.75 -11.14
N THR A 30 -22.90 -70.49 -10.10
CA THR A 30 -24.30 -70.54 -9.65
C THR A 30 -24.56 -69.73 -8.39
N GLY A 31 -23.49 -69.24 -7.76
CA GLY A 31 -23.57 -68.29 -6.65
C GLY A 31 -22.22 -67.64 -6.37
N SER A 32 -22.27 -66.39 -5.91
CA SER A 32 -21.13 -65.68 -5.36
C SER A 32 -21.54 -65.04 -4.03
N ARG A 33 -20.58 -64.94 -3.11
CA ARG A 33 -20.79 -64.32 -1.80
C ARG A 33 -19.58 -63.52 -1.38
N VAL A 34 -19.81 -62.27 -1.03
CA VAL A 34 -18.79 -61.38 -0.48
C VAL A 34 -18.83 -61.45 1.05
N THR A 35 -17.65 -61.57 1.66
CA THR A 35 -17.45 -61.52 3.11
C THR A 35 -16.45 -60.43 3.44
N HIS A 36 -16.91 -59.39 4.14
CA HIS A 36 -16.12 -58.25 4.61
C HIS A 36 -16.59 -57.85 6.02
N PRO A 37 -15.70 -57.39 6.92
CA PRO A 37 -16.08 -56.96 8.27
C PRO A 37 -17.07 -55.78 8.29
N ASP A 38 -17.00 -54.89 7.31
CA ASP A 38 -17.88 -53.73 7.19
C ASP A 38 -18.92 -53.88 6.08
N SER A 39 -20.03 -53.14 6.18
CA SER A 39 -21.13 -53.16 5.21
C SER A 39 -20.81 -52.50 3.86
N SER A 40 -19.61 -51.95 3.70
CA SER A 40 -19.11 -51.37 2.44
C SER A 40 -17.61 -51.60 2.33
N ILE A 41 -17.10 -51.76 1.10
CA ILE A 41 -15.69 -51.99 0.79
C ILE A 41 -15.12 -50.70 0.18
N ARG A 42 -14.02 -50.17 0.73
CA ARG A 42 -13.33 -48.96 0.27
C ARG A 42 -12.01 -49.29 -0.43
N GLU A 43 -11.44 -48.31 -1.11
CA GLU A 43 -10.15 -48.47 -1.80
C GLU A 43 -9.05 -48.99 -0.86
N GLY A 44 -8.31 -49.98 -1.33
CA GLY A 44 -7.23 -50.63 -0.59
C GLY A 44 -7.67 -51.61 0.49
N GLU A 45 -8.99 -51.80 0.70
CA GLU A 45 -9.50 -52.80 1.64
C GLU A 45 -9.56 -54.19 0.98
N SER A 46 -9.06 -55.19 1.71
CA SER A 46 -9.11 -56.60 1.29
C SER A 46 -10.36 -57.28 1.82
N PHE A 47 -11.03 -58.05 0.97
CA PHE A 47 -12.22 -58.84 1.31
C PHE A 47 -12.15 -60.24 0.68
N THR A 48 -13.00 -61.15 1.16
CA THR A 48 -13.07 -62.51 0.61
C THR A 48 -14.29 -62.65 -0.30
N LEU A 49 -14.06 -63.02 -1.56
CA LEU A 49 -15.10 -63.43 -2.49
C LEU A 49 -15.14 -64.95 -2.56
N SER A 50 -16.25 -65.55 -2.15
CA SER A 50 -16.54 -66.97 -2.32
C SER A 50 -17.37 -67.18 -3.60
N MET A 51 -16.96 -68.09 -4.47
CA MET A 51 -17.62 -68.38 -5.73
C MET A 51 -17.92 -69.88 -5.82
N THR A 52 -19.16 -70.23 -6.13
CA THR A 52 -19.61 -71.62 -6.27
C THR A 52 -19.71 -72.00 -7.74
N PHE A 53 -18.86 -72.95 -8.14
CA PHE A 53 -18.77 -73.46 -9.49
C PHE A 53 -19.55 -74.77 -9.63
N ASN A 54 -20.27 -74.91 -10.74
CA ASN A 54 -20.88 -76.15 -11.17
C ASN A 54 -20.26 -76.63 -12.48
N GLU A 55 -19.89 -77.91 -12.50
CA GLU A 55 -19.15 -78.54 -13.60
C GLU A 55 -20.06 -79.46 -14.42
N LEU A 56 -19.88 -79.46 -15.75
CA LEU A 56 -20.51 -80.42 -16.67
C LEU A 56 -19.54 -81.47 -17.27
N ASN A 57 -18.21 -81.38 -17.06
CA ASN A 57 -17.20 -82.43 -17.36
C ASN A 57 -15.85 -82.18 -16.62
N PRO A 58 -15.18 -83.23 -16.07
CA PRO A 58 -13.95 -83.11 -15.27
C PRO A 58 -12.74 -82.59 -16.05
N PHE A 59 -12.16 -81.47 -15.60
CA PHE A 59 -10.79 -81.04 -15.95
C PHE A 59 -9.95 -80.79 -14.68
N GLY A 60 -8.63 -80.93 -14.80
CA GLY A 60 -7.67 -80.85 -13.68
C GLY A 60 -7.44 -79.44 -13.14
N ASP A 61 -6.30 -79.23 -12.48
CA ASP A 61 -5.94 -77.97 -11.83
C ASP A 61 -6.00 -76.77 -12.81
N LEU A 62 -6.72 -75.73 -12.42
CA LEU A 62 -6.86 -74.47 -13.15
C LEU A 62 -6.19 -73.34 -12.39
N THR A 63 -5.88 -72.26 -13.09
CA THR A 63 -5.41 -71.02 -12.48
C THR A 63 -6.35 -69.86 -12.80
N LEU A 64 -6.79 -69.16 -11.77
CA LEU A 64 -7.56 -67.93 -11.88
C LEU A 64 -6.63 -66.73 -11.99
N VAL A 65 -6.84 -65.92 -13.02
CA VAL A 65 -6.09 -64.69 -13.28
C VAL A 65 -7.07 -63.54 -13.46
N ASN A 66 -6.84 -62.43 -12.75
CA ASN A 66 -7.58 -61.19 -12.96
C ASN A 66 -7.37 -60.69 -14.40
N THR A 67 -8.38 -60.05 -15.01
CA THR A 67 -8.20 -59.34 -16.28
C THR A 67 -7.90 -57.85 -16.03
N SER A 68 -7.28 -57.20 -17.03
CA SER A 68 -6.98 -55.77 -16.99
C SER A 68 -8.21 -54.85 -16.89
N THR A 69 -9.41 -55.39 -17.08
CA THR A 69 -10.70 -54.68 -16.97
C THR A 69 -11.35 -54.81 -15.59
N SER A 70 -10.70 -55.50 -14.64
CA SER A 70 -11.22 -55.72 -13.30
C SER A 70 -11.02 -54.49 -12.40
N SER A 71 -12.07 -54.10 -11.66
CA SER A 71 -12.03 -53.08 -10.60
C SER A 71 -11.33 -53.55 -9.32
N PHE A 72 -10.86 -54.80 -9.28
CA PHE A 72 -10.25 -55.43 -8.11
C PHE A 72 -9.02 -56.22 -8.53
N VAL A 73 -8.04 -56.30 -7.64
CA VAL A 73 -6.85 -57.16 -7.78
C VAL A 73 -6.89 -58.30 -6.78
N LEU A 74 -6.17 -59.38 -7.08
CA LEU A 74 -5.92 -60.43 -6.09
C LEU A 74 -5.09 -59.83 -4.94
N ASP A 75 -5.51 -60.10 -3.71
CA ASP A 75 -4.89 -59.57 -2.49
C ASP A 75 -3.39 -59.91 -2.43
N ASN A 76 -2.58 -59.04 -1.81
CA ASN A 76 -1.11 -59.03 -1.92
C ASN A 76 -0.55 -58.92 -3.35
N ARG A 77 -1.34 -58.48 -4.33
CA ARG A 77 -0.98 -58.37 -5.75
C ARG A 77 -0.49 -59.68 -6.36
N ALA A 78 -1.08 -60.81 -5.93
CA ALA A 78 -0.83 -62.08 -6.56
C ALA A 78 -1.19 -62.00 -8.06
N THR A 79 -0.36 -62.59 -8.93
CA THR A 79 -0.63 -62.60 -10.38
C THR A 79 -1.62 -63.69 -10.79
N ALA A 80 -1.89 -64.65 -9.90
CA ALA A 80 -2.67 -65.84 -10.16
C ALA A 80 -3.06 -66.55 -8.84
N VAL A 81 -4.18 -67.28 -8.84
CA VAL A 81 -4.58 -68.20 -7.76
C VAL A 81 -4.89 -69.58 -8.34
N SER A 82 -4.23 -70.63 -7.85
CA SER A 82 -4.54 -72.00 -8.25
C SER A 82 -5.90 -72.43 -7.70
N VAL A 83 -6.67 -73.08 -8.57
CA VAL A 83 -8.02 -73.59 -8.34
C VAL A 83 -8.05 -75.06 -8.77
N SER A 84 -7.90 -75.96 -7.80
CA SER A 84 -7.94 -77.41 -8.01
C SER A 84 -9.30 -78.00 -7.59
N ASP A 85 -9.58 -79.23 -8.05
CA ASP A 85 -10.71 -80.06 -7.59
C ASP A 85 -12.12 -79.44 -7.77
N ILE A 86 -12.35 -78.67 -8.85
CA ILE A 86 -13.66 -78.04 -9.13
C ILE A 86 -14.69 -79.09 -9.56
N ASN A 87 -15.48 -79.58 -8.61
CA ASN A 87 -16.64 -80.46 -8.85
C ASN A 87 -17.96 -79.66 -8.80
N ASN A 88 -19.08 -80.28 -9.21
CA ASN A 88 -20.41 -79.69 -9.10
C ASN A 88 -20.72 -79.24 -7.64
N GLY A 89 -20.92 -77.93 -7.43
CA GLY A 89 -21.19 -77.32 -6.11
C GLY A 89 -19.94 -76.86 -5.36
N THR A 90 -18.76 -76.91 -5.97
CA THR A 90 -17.49 -76.53 -5.30
C THR A 90 -17.43 -75.03 -5.08
N THR A 91 -17.18 -74.62 -3.84
CA THR A 91 -17.02 -73.20 -3.48
C THR A 91 -15.57 -72.89 -3.20
N ILE A 92 -15.01 -71.96 -3.96
CA ILE A 92 -13.64 -71.46 -3.76
C ILE A 92 -13.71 -70.07 -3.14
N SER A 93 -12.74 -69.71 -2.31
CA SER A 93 -12.67 -68.38 -1.70
C SER A 93 -11.37 -67.71 -2.10
N ILE A 94 -11.49 -66.52 -2.68
CA ILE A 94 -10.36 -65.70 -3.12
C ILE A 94 -10.36 -64.38 -2.33
N ALA A 95 -9.17 -63.94 -1.93
CA ALA A 95 -8.98 -62.63 -1.33
C ALA A 95 -8.75 -61.60 -2.45
N LEU A 96 -9.51 -60.50 -2.41
CA LEU A 96 -9.47 -59.42 -3.37
C LEU A 96 -9.26 -58.09 -2.66
N GLU A 97 -8.53 -57.18 -3.28
CA GLU A 97 -8.35 -55.79 -2.85
C GLU A 97 -9.05 -54.85 -3.86
N TYR A 98 -9.84 -53.90 -3.36
CA TYR A 98 -10.58 -52.96 -4.21
C TYR A 98 -9.72 -51.77 -4.65
N LEU A 99 -9.71 -51.47 -5.96
CA LEU A 99 -8.87 -50.42 -6.55
C LEU A 99 -9.49 -49.01 -6.49
N GLY A 100 -10.66 -48.84 -5.88
CA GLY A 100 -11.27 -47.52 -5.63
C GLY A 100 -12.18 -46.98 -6.73
N SER A 101 -12.31 -47.66 -7.87
CA SER A 101 -13.22 -47.27 -8.96
C SER A 101 -13.90 -48.46 -9.63
N GLY A 102 -15.18 -48.33 -9.98
CA GLY A 102 -16.00 -49.39 -10.56
C GLY A 102 -16.42 -50.46 -9.55
N ASN A 103 -17.08 -51.52 -10.01
CA ASN A 103 -17.72 -52.52 -9.15
C ASN A 103 -17.75 -53.93 -9.76
N THR A 104 -16.92 -54.19 -10.78
CA THR A 104 -16.91 -55.47 -11.48
C THR A 104 -15.57 -56.18 -11.34
N PHE A 105 -15.58 -57.38 -10.77
CA PHE A 105 -14.43 -58.29 -10.77
C PHE A 105 -14.45 -59.14 -12.03
N SER A 106 -13.47 -58.93 -12.92
CA SER A 106 -13.36 -59.66 -14.19
C SER A 106 -12.17 -60.62 -14.15
N PHE A 107 -12.36 -61.87 -14.54
CA PHE A 107 -11.31 -62.89 -14.44
C PHE A 107 -11.38 -63.95 -15.55
N ASN A 108 -10.25 -64.63 -15.74
CA ASN A 108 -10.10 -65.78 -16.61
C ASN A 108 -9.67 -67.00 -15.79
N LEU A 109 -10.16 -68.18 -16.15
CA LEU A 109 -9.59 -69.46 -15.73
C LEU A 109 -8.74 -70.02 -16.87
N ILE A 110 -7.53 -70.46 -16.52
CA ILE A 110 -6.50 -70.89 -17.46
C ILE A 110 -6.07 -72.32 -17.08
N GLU A 111 -5.87 -73.19 -18.07
CA GLU A 111 -5.34 -74.55 -17.85
C GLU A 111 -3.82 -74.53 -17.70
N ASP A 112 -3.31 -75.05 -16.58
CA ASP A 112 -1.90 -74.91 -16.16
C ASP A 112 -0.87 -75.52 -17.12
N ALA A 113 -1.26 -76.53 -17.92
CA ALA A 113 -0.34 -77.22 -18.83
C ALA A 113 -0.16 -76.50 -20.18
N THR A 114 -1.10 -75.64 -20.59
CA THR A 114 -1.12 -75.03 -21.94
C THR A 114 -1.22 -73.49 -21.94
N GLY A 115 -1.61 -72.87 -20.82
CA GLY A 115 -1.77 -71.41 -20.72
C GLY A 115 -2.99 -70.87 -21.48
N ASN A 116 -3.87 -71.74 -21.97
CA ASN A 116 -5.07 -71.35 -22.71
C ASN A 116 -6.19 -70.94 -21.74
N THR A 117 -6.86 -69.83 -22.03
CA THR A 117 -8.07 -69.41 -21.32
C THR A 117 -9.22 -70.36 -21.67
N VAL A 118 -9.77 -71.02 -20.66
CA VAL A 118 -10.87 -71.99 -20.81
C VAL A 118 -12.22 -71.43 -20.34
N TYR A 119 -12.20 -70.37 -19.53
CA TYR A 119 -13.41 -69.69 -19.06
C TYR A 119 -13.11 -68.21 -18.78
N SER A 120 -14.06 -67.33 -19.07
CA SER A 120 -13.97 -65.90 -18.79
C SER A 120 -15.32 -65.40 -18.30
N ASP A 121 -15.32 -64.65 -17.20
CA ASP A 121 -16.54 -64.15 -16.59
C ASP A 121 -16.28 -62.89 -15.75
N SER A 122 -17.36 -62.23 -15.36
CA SER A 122 -17.32 -61.05 -14.53
C SER A 122 -18.41 -61.07 -13.46
N ILE A 123 -18.05 -60.71 -12.23
CA ILE A 123 -18.94 -60.65 -11.08
C ILE A 123 -19.10 -59.20 -10.64
N PHE A 124 -20.35 -58.75 -10.56
CA PHE A 124 -20.70 -57.45 -10.01
C PHE A 124 -20.74 -57.50 -8.47
N ILE A 125 -20.09 -56.55 -7.80
CA ILE A 125 -19.99 -56.44 -6.35
C ILE A 125 -20.59 -55.10 -5.94
N SER A 126 -21.81 -55.14 -5.40
CA SER A 126 -22.61 -53.95 -5.07
C SER A 126 -22.15 -53.20 -3.82
N GLU A 127 -21.31 -53.82 -3.01
CA GLU A 127 -20.88 -53.36 -1.69
C GLU A 127 -19.70 -52.38 -1.77
N THR A 128 -19.18 -52.06 -2.96
CA THR A 128 -18.10 -51.08 -3.11
C THR A 128 -18.59 -49.65 -2.95
N LYS A 129 -17.75 -48.82 -2.33
CA LYS A 129 -17.94 -47.37 -2.28
C LYS A 129 -16.80 -46.73 -3.05
N GLU A 130 -17.11 -46.19 -4.24
CA GLU A 130 -16.11 -45.49 -5.04
C GLU A 130 -15.48 -44.36 -4.23
N THR A 131 -14.17 -44.21 -4.36
CA THR A 131 -13.48 -43.04 -3.81
C THR A 131 -13.90 -41.85 -4.65
N ASP A 132 -14.57 -40.87 -4.02
CA ASP A 132 -15.04 -39.66 -4.69
C ASP A 132 -13.83 -38.81 -5.11
N ASN A 133 -13.29 -39.12 -6.29
CA ASN A 133 -12.25 -38.36 -6.97
C ASN A 133 -12.88 -37.35 -7.93
N THR A 134 -13.97 -36.69 -7.51
CA THR A 134 -14.30 -35.40 -8.11
C THR A 134 -13.16 -34.45 -7.77
N PRO A 135 -12.39 -33.92 -8.75
CA PRO A 135 -11.53 -32.80 -8.46
C PRO A 135 -12.46 -31.70 -7.95
N SER A 136 -12.25 -31.25 -6.71
CA SER A 136 -12.84 -29.99 -6.29
C SER A 136 -12.47 -28.98 -7.37
N VAL A 137 -13.46 -28.29 -7.94
CA VAL A 137 -13.16 -27.11 -8.75
C VAL A 137 -12.27 -26.26 -7.84
N PRO A 138 -11.00 -26.01 -8.21
CA PRO A 138 -10.12 -25.24 -7.35
C PRO A 138 -10.85 -23.95 -7.04
N THR A 139 -11.14 -23.73 -5.76
CA THR A 139 -11.77 -22.48 -5.35
C THR A 139 -10.77 -21.41 -5.73
N ASP A 140 -11.14 -20.53 -6.67
CA ASP A 140 -10.30 -19.41 -7.02
C ASP A 140 -10.08 -18.57 -5.76
N THR A 141 -8.86 -18.62 -5.25
CA THR A 141 -8.43 -17.98 -4.00
C THR A 141 -7.89 -16.58 -4.26
N SER A 142 -7.57 -16.27 -5.52
CA SER A 142 -7.10 -14.94 -5.96
C SER A 142 -8.16 -13.84 -5.73
N LYS A 143 -9.44 -14.21 -5.72
CA LYS A 143 -10.54 -13.29 -5.42
C LYS A 143 -10.52 -12.74 -4.00
N TYR A 144 -9.82 -13.38 -3.06
CA TYR A 144 -9.72 -12.92 -1.67
C TYR A 144 -8.57 -11.92 -1.49
N GLN A 145 -8.51 -10.90 -2.35
CA GLN A 145 -7.45 -9.90 -2.37
C GLN A 145 -7.63 -8.87 -1.24
N PRO A 146 -6.65 -8.70 -0.34
CA PRO A 146 -6.62 -7.55 0.56
C PRO A 146 -6.55 -6.21 -0.21
N ASN A 147 -7.21 -5.16 0.29
CA ASN A 147 -7.19 -3.84 -0.35
C ASN A 147 -6.37 -2.86 0.50
N ILE A 148 -5.13 -2.59 0.11
CA ILE A 148 -4.20 -1.76 0.88
C ILE A 148 -4.22 -0.32 0.33
N THR A 149 -4.61 0.63 1.17
CA THR A 149 -4.74 2.06 0.86
C THR A 149 -3.83 2.91 1.77
N LEU A 150 -3.58 4.16 1.37
CA LEU A 150 -2.85 5.15 2.18
C LEU A 150 -3.82 6.00 2.99
N GLU A 151 -3.68 6.01 4.32
CA GLU A 151 -4.55 6.80 5.20
C GLU A 151 -4.08 8.26 5.29
N ASN A 152 -2.77 8.50 5.18
CA ASN A 152 -2.18 9.85 5.29
C ASN A 152 -2.18 10.63 3.96
N GLY A 153 -2.85 10.12 2.92
CA GLY A 153 -2.77 10.63 1.56
C GLY A 153 -1.45 10.29 0.83
N THR A 154 -1.28 10.88 -0.34
CA THR A 154 -0.14 10.60 -1.26
C THR A 154 1.02 11.57 -1.15
N VAL A 155 0.86 12.71 -0.47
CA VAL A 155 1.97 13.64 -0.21
C VAL A 155 2.64 13.23 1.10
N LEU A 156 3.88 12.74 1.01
CA LEU A 156 4.58 12.17 2.17
C LEU A 156 5.34 13.22 2.99
N GLY A 157 5.45 14.45 2.48
CA GLY A 157 6.00 15.60 3.19
C GLY A 157 7.11 16.34 2.45
N SER A 158 7.77 17.23 3.19
CA SER A 158 8.82 18.14 2.72
C SER A 158 10.17 17.83 3.37
N PHE A 159 11.21 17.62 2.56
CA PHE A 159 12.51 17.11 3.01
C PHE A 159 13.66 17.98 2.54
N GLU A 160 14.56 18.29 3.47
CA GLU A 160 15.79 19.04 3.16
C GLU A 160 16.85 18.13 2.53
N THR A 161 17.56 18.64 1.53
CA THR A 161 18.70 17.95 0.89
C THR A 161 19.82 17.63 1.90
N GLY A 162 20.55 16.54 1.67
CA GLY A 162 21.75 16.17 2.44
C GLY A 162 21.50 15.56 3.83
N LYS A 163 20.29 15.68 4.39
CA LYS A 163 19.93 15.12 5.70
C LYS A 163 19.27 13.75 5.61
N LEU A 164 19.43 12.95 6.67
CA LEU A 164 18.68 11.70 6.85
C LEU A 164 17.28 12.05 7.32
N HIS A 165 16.27 11.51 6.64
CA HIS A 165 14.86 11.66 6.98
C HIS A 165 14.23 10.31 7.28
N THR A 166 13.14 10.35 8.05
CA THR A 166 12.27 9.20 8.28
C THR A 166 10.85 9.60 7.92
N ILE A 167 10.19 8.84 7.05
CA ILE A 167 8.77 9.01 6.71
C ILE A 167 7.99 7.85 7.30
N ALA A 168 6.93 8.18 8.03
CA ALA A 168 5.90 7.24 8.47
C ALA A 168 4.74 7.25 7.47
N VAL A 169 4.58 6.15 6.72
CA VAL A 169 3.47 5.95 5.79
C VAL A 169 2.44 5.05 6.46
N LYS A 170 1.28 5.61 6.80
CA LYS A 170 0.19 4.83 7.38
C LYS A 170 -0.61 4.16 6.27
N VAL A 171 -0.62 2.83 6.32
CA VAL A 171 -1.39 1.98 5.41
C VAL A 171 -2.60 1.42 6.13
N LYS A 172 -3.71 1.28 5.40
CA LYS A 172 -4.95 0.69 5.91
C LYS A 172 -5.36 -0.47 5.01
N ASN A 173 -5.83 -1.55 5.61
CA ASN A 173 -6.46 -2.64 4.88
C ASN A 173 -7.97 -2.44 4.87
N ASP A 174 -8.48 -1.83 3.79
CA ASP A 174 -9.89 -1.55 3.55
C ASP A 174 -10.64 -2.74 2.95
N SER A 175 -10.31 -3.96 3.36
CA SER A 175 -11.04 -5.16 2.96
C SER A 175 -11.33 -6.09 4.14
N THR A 176 -12.11 -7.13 3.85
CA THR A 176 -12.45 -8.18 4.81
C THR A 176 -11.41 -9.30 4.89
N HIS A 177 -10.30 -9.20 4.15
CA HIS A 177 -9.24 -10.21 4.08
C HIS A 177 -7.94 -9.68 4.65
N SER A 178 -7.29 -10.42 5.54
CA SER A 178 -5.99 -10.03 6.08
C SER A 178 -4.90 -10.10 5.01
N ALA A 179 -4.04 -9.07 4.95
CA ALA A 179 -2.78 -9.14 4.22
C ALA A 179 -1.67 -9.71 5.11
N LYS A 180 -0.77 -10.49 4.51
CA LYS A 180 0.43 -11.05 5.14
C LYS A 180 1.66 -10.70 4.31
N ASN A 181 2.84 -10.81 4.92
CA ASN A 181 4.13 -10.66 4.24
C ASN A 181 4.22 -9.35 3.43
N ILE A 182 3.67 -8.27 3.98
CA ILE A 182 3.61 -6.98 3.28
C ILE A 182 5.04 -6.43 3.18
N THR A 183 5.48 -6.14 1.97
CA THR A 183 6.74 -5.50 1.67
C THR A 183 6.47 -4.27 0.84
N ALA A 184 6.88 -3.11 1.33
CA ALA A 184 6.71 -1.84 0.63
C ALA A 184 8.07 -1.28 0.21
N THR A 185 8.15 -0.75 -1.00
CA THR A 185 9.37 -0.19 -1.59
C THR A 185 9.10 1.14 -2.28
N ILE A 186 10.01 2.10 -2.13
CA ILE A 186 9.93 3.39 -2.83
C ILE A 186 10.76 3.32 -4.10
N GLY A 187 10.08 3.48 -5.24
CA GLY A 187 10.65 3.49 -6.58
C GLY A 187 10.54 4.85 -7.26
N LYS A 188 11.20 4.98 -8.41
CA LYS A 188 11.09 6.16 -9.27
C LYS A 188 9.68 6.23 -9.88
N GLY A 189 9.11 7.43 -9.94
CA GLY A 189 7.95 7.74 -10.76
C GLY A 189 8.37 8.24 -12.13
N SER A 190 7.73 9.31 -12.60
CA SER A 190 8.11 10.01 -13.83
C SER A 190 9.45 10.76 -13.72
N ASP A 191 9.80 11.19 -12.50
CA ASP A 191 11.02 11.94 -12.21
C ASP A 191 12.23 11.04 -11.87
N ALA A 192 13.43 11.60 -12.03
CA ALA A 192 14.64 11.00 -11.46
C ALA A 192 14.54 10.96 -9.93
N LEU A 193 14.87 9.81 -9.33
CA LEU A 193 14.75 9.61 -7.88
C LEU A 193 15.67 10.62 -7.14
N PRO A 194 15.11 11.54 -6.34
CA PRO A 194 15.93 12.51 -5.61
C PRO A 194 16.58 11.90 -4.37
N ILE A 195 16.38 10.60 -4.14
CA ILE A 195 16.76 9.90 -2.92
C ILE A 195 18.07 9.13 -3.15
N VAL A 196 19.02 9.29 -2.24
CA VAL A 196 20.28 8.53 -2.21
C VAL A 196 20.05 7.25 -1.39
N MET A 197 20.29 6.11 -2.02
CA MET A 197 20.08 4.80 -1.39
C MET A 197 21.33 4.37 -0.61
N GLU A 198 21.26 4.27 0.72
CA GLU A 198 22.22 3.48 1.52
C GLU A 198 21.83 1.98 1.43
N GLY A 199 21.85 1.39 0.23
CA GLY A 199 21.45 0.00 0.00
C GLY A 199 20.82 -0.24 -1.38
N ALA A 200 20.45 -1.48 -1.69
CA ALA A 200 19.92 -1.84 -3.00
C ALA A 200 18.47 -1.36 -3.23
N THR A 201 17.68 -1.11 -2.17
CA THR A 201 16.28 -0.63 -2.27
C THR A 201 15.83 -0.05 -0.92
N ILE A 202 15.10 1.07 -0.93
CA ILE A 202 14.42 1.62 0.26
C ILE A 202 13.17 0.79 0.49
N LYS A 203 13.14 0.02 1.59
CA LYS A 203 12.07 -0.92 1.89
C LYS A 203 11.72 -0.96 3.37
N ASP A 204 10.47 -1.26 3.64
CA ASP A 204 9.98 -1.66 4.97
C ASP A 204 8.95 -2.79 4.85
N THR A 205 8.69 -3.49 5.94
CA THR A 205 7.86 -4.70 5.94
C THR A 205 6.92 -4.78 7.13
N LEU A 206 5.71 -5.28 6.91
CA LEU A 206 4.77 -5.68 7.96
C LEU A 206 4.48 -7.18 7.84
N SER A 207 4.50 -7.89 8.96
CA SER A 207 4.19 -9.32 8.96
C SER A 207 2.73 -9.60 8.62
N MET A 208 1.82 -8.74 9.07
CA MET A 208 0.39 -8.87 8.87
C MET A 208 -0.31 -7.51 9.00
N LEU A 209 -1.31 -7.28 8.16
CA LEU A 209 -2.27 -6.19 8.32
C LEU A 209 -3.68 -6.77 8.33
N ALA A 210 -4.28 -6.83 9.52
CA ALA A 210 -5.60 -7.41 9.73
C ALA A 210 -6.70 -6.59 9.00
N MET A 211 -7.84 -7.23 8.77
CA MET A 211 -9.02 -6.59 8.15
C MET A 211 -9.42 -5.29 8.88
N ASN A 212 -9.68 -4.22 8.13
CA ASN A 212 -10.08 -2.91 8.65
C ASN A 212 -9.14 -2.34 9.72
N LYS A 213 -7.84 -2.68 9.66
CA LYS A 213 -6.80 -2.13 10.53
C LYS A 213 -5.79 -1.33 9.73
N SER A 214 -5.22 -0.36 10.41
CA SER A 214 -4.13 0.46 9.91
C SER A 214 -2.85 0.17 10.67
N ASP A 215 -1.73 0.25 9.99
CA ASP A 215 -0.39 0.15 10.57
C ASP A 215 0.56 1.08 9.81
N THR A 216 1.80 1.22 10.28
CA THR A 216 2.76 2.20 9.77
C THR A 216 3.98 1.51 9.17
N LEU A 217 4.38 1.97 7.98
CA LEU A 217 5.63 1.63 7.32
C LEU A 217 6.60 2.82 7.46
N ASP A 218 7.80 2.57 7.99
CA ASP A 218 8.80 3.60 8.27
C ASP A 218 9.96 3.52 7.28
N PHE A 219 10.08 4.54 6.42
CA PHE A 219 11.14 4.62 5.42
C PHE A 219 12.23 5.61 5.84
N LYS A 220 13.49 5.16 5.86
CA LYS A 220 14.66 6.01 6.13
C LYS A 220 15.44 6.24 4.85
N PHE A 221 15.76 7.51 4.56
CA PHE A 221 16.50 7.85 3.36
C PHE A 221 17.19 9.23 3.43
N HIS A 222 18.17 9.44 2.55
CA HIS A 222 18.80 10.74 2.32
C HIS A 222 18.28 11.38 1.03
N ILE A 223 18.01 12.68 1.03
CA ILE A 223 17.78 13.42 -0.22
C ILE A 223 19.13 13.84 -0.79
N ASN A 224 19.33 13.65 -2.10
CA ASN A 224 20.53 14.06 -2.82
C ASN A 224 20.82 15.56 -2.58
N PRO A 225 22.02 15.94 -2.09
CA PRO A 225 22.44 17.33 -1.92
C PRO A 225 22.23 18.22 -3.15
N ALA A 226 22.33 17.65 -4.36
CA ALA A 226 22.12 18.36 -5.63
C ALA A 226 20.70 18.23 -6.20
N ALA A 227 19.75 17.61 -5.47
CA ALA A 227 18.37 17.54 -5.94
C ALA A 227 17.82 18.96 -6.14
N ALA A 228 17.17 19.16 -7.29
CA ALA A 228 16.53 20.43 -7.60
C ALA A 228 15.37 20.64 -6.61
N PRO A 229 15.21 21.83 -6.01
CA PRO A 229 14.10 22.08 -5.11
C PRO A 229 12.79 22.10 -5.89
N LYS A 230 11.99 21.04 -5.79
CA LYS A 230 10.67 20.87 -6.41
C LYS A 230 9.93 19.69 -5.75
N THR A 231 8.67 19.49 -6.12
CA THR A 231 7.97 18.24 -5.83
C THR A 231 8.37 17.16 -6.83
N TYR A 232 8.71 15.98 -6.31
CA TYR A 232 9.11 14.80 -7.06
C TYR A 232 8.01 13.75 -6.99
N ASP A 233 7.71 13.18 -8.14
CA ASP A 233 6.81 12.05 -8.31
C ASP A 233 7.55 10.71 -8.10
N LEU A 234 7.04 9.90 -7.19
CA LEU A 234 7.56 8.59 -6.80
C LEU A 234 6.46 7.54 -6.82
N VAL A 235 6.85 6.27 -6.77
CA VAL A 235 5.90 5.15 -6.70
C VAL A 235 6.19 4.31 -5.48
N LEU A 236 5.19 4.16 -4.60
CA LEU A 236 5.20 3.20 -3.50
C LEU A 236 4.66 1.87 -4.02
N ASN A 237 5.55 0.88 -4.20
CA ASN A 237 5.17 -0.47 -4.60
C ASN A 237 5.01 -1.33 -3.35
N ILE A 238 3.81 -1.84 -3.10
CA ILE A 238 3.49 -2.70 -1.96
C ILE A 238 3.14 -4.08 -2.50
N THR A 239 3.92 -5.09 -2.13
CA THR A 239 3.65 -6.50 -2.40
C THR A 239 3.16 -7.17 -1.13
N TYR A 240 2.16 -8.04 -1.23
CA TYR A 240 1.58 -8.71 -0.06
C TYR A 240 0.88 -10.00 -0.49
N GLU A 241 0.65 -10.89 0.48
CA GLU A 241 -0.07 -12.14 0.29
C GLU A 241 -1.45 -12.08 0.97
N ASN A 242 -2.44 -12.79 0.42
CA ASN A 242 -3.68 -13.07 1.15
C ASN A 242 -3.49 -14.20 2.18
N ALA A 243 -4.58 -14.61 2.85
CA ALA A 243 -4.51 -15.69 3.83
C ALA A 243 -4.15 -17.08 3.24
N TYR A 244 -4.33 -17.26 1.92
CA TYR A 244 -4.09 -18.49 1.16
C TYR A 244 -2.69 -18.56 0.54
N GLY A 245 -1.92 -17.46 0.57
CA GLY A 245 -0.58 -17.37 0.00
C GLY A 245 -0.54 -16.89 -1.46
N ASP A 246 -1.63 -16.34 -1.98
CA ASP A 246 -1.63 -15.70 -3.31
C ASP A 246 -0.97 -14.31 -3.22
N ASP A 247 -0.08 -14.02 -4.17
CA ASP A 247 0.67 -12.76 -4.24
C ASP A 247 -0.11 -11.64 -4.94
N PHE A 248 -0.06 -10.45 -4.36
CA PHE A 248 -0.64 -9.24 -4.93
C PHE A 248 0.35 -8.08 -4.91
N VAL A 249 0.15 -7.13 -5.82
CA VAL A 249 0.96 -5.92 -5.94
C VAL A 249 0.03 -4.72 -6.11
N VAL A 250 0.25 -3.68 -5.33
CA VAL A 250 -0.34 -2.36 -5.53
C VAL A 250 0.76 -1.31 -5.69
N ALA A 251 0.62 -0.47 -6.70
CA ALA A 251 1.52 0.65 -6.96
C ALA A 251 0.76 1.96 -6.72
N VAL A 252 1.17 2.71 -5.71
CA VAL A 252 0.54 3.98 -5.33
C VAL A 252 1.47 5.13 -5.69
N PRO A 253 1.04 6.10 -6.52
CA PRO A 253 1.82 7.31 -6.77
C PRO A 253 1.91 8.13 -5.48
N VAL A 254 3.11 8.58 -5.13
CA VAL A 254 3.38 9.37 -3.93
C VAL A 254 4.31 10.53 -4.25
N TYR A 255 4.17 11.62 -3.52
CA TYR A 255 4.85 12.88 -3.78
C TYR A 255 5.69 13.29 -2.59
N ILE A 256 6.92 13.73 -2.86
CA ILE A 256 7.76 14.38 -1.85
C ILE A 256 8.23 15.74 -2.35
N SER A 257 8.23 16.73 -1.48
CA SER A 257 8.76 18.05 -1.81
C SER A 257 10.19 18.19 -1.32
N VAL A 258 11.13 18.43 -2.23
CA VAL A 258 12.54 18.65 -1.88
C VAL A 258 12.80 20.14 -1.66
N VAL A 259 13.40 20.45 -0.52
CA VAL A 259 13.90 21.78 -0.18
C VAL A 259 15.42 21.72 -0.19
N ASN A 260 16.06 22.52 -1.04
CA ASN A 260 17.52 22.59 -1.10
C ASN A 260 17.99 23.91 -0.49
N ASN A 261 18.53 23.81 0.72
CA ASN A 261 19.14 24.92 1.47
C ASN A 261 20.67 24.82 1.46
N GLU A 262 21.25 23.89 0.70
CA GLU A 262 22.68 23.66 0.68
C GLU A 262 23.37 24.66 -0.27
N LEU A 263 24.38 25.34 0.23
CA LEU A 263 25.30 26.18 -0.55
C LEU A 263 26.56 25.38 -0.87
N GLU A 264 26.98 25.47 -2.14
CA GLU A 264 28.29 25.00 -2.59
C GLU A 264 29.40 25.50 -1.64
N PRO A 265 30.51 24.77 -1.46
CA PRO A 265 31.57 25.21 -0.58
C PRO A 265 32.18 26.53 -1.08
N ILE A 266 32.19 27.55 -0.23
CA ILE A 266 32.78 28.86 -0.54
C ILE A 266 34.06 28.98 0.28
N VAL A 267 35.17 28.49 -0.29
CA VAL A 267 36.49 28.55 0.37
C VAL A 267 37.28 29.76 -0.13
N GLY A 268 37.73 30.59 0.80
CA GLY A 268 38.59 31.73 0.49
C GLY A 268 39.44 32.16 1.69
N VAL A 269 40.43 33.02 1.42
CA VAL A 269 41.32 33.58 2.44
C VAL A 269 40.55 34.64 3.24
N THR A 270 40.50 34.45 4.55
CA THR A 270 39.86 35.35 5.51
C THR A 270 40.85 36.22 6.25
N SER A 271 42.09 35.77 6.40
CA SER A 271 43.19 36.59 6.91
C SER A 271 44.53 36.19 6.30
N ALA A 272 45.41 37.19 6.19
CA ALA A 272 46.80 37.02 5.80
C ALA A 272 47.70 37.74 6.82
N GLU A 273 48.38 36.98 7.68
CA GLU A 273 49.13 37.51 8.82
C GLU A 273 50.61 37.20 8.67
N LEU A 274 51.45 38.23 8.72
CA LEU A 274 52.90 38.11 8.67
C LEU A 274 53.49 38.32 10.07
N ASP A 275 54.27 37.35 10.54
CA ASP A 275 54.96 37.45 11.84
C ASP A 275 55.85 38.70 11.90
N GLY A 276 55.60 39.55 12.90
CA GLY A 276 56.30 40.82 13.09
C GLY A 276 55.90 41.94 12.12
N GLY A 277 54.93 41.71 11.23
CA GLY A 277 54.30 42.72 10.37
C GLY A 277 55.10 43.17 9.14
N PHE A 278 56.39 42.84 9.04
CA PHE A 278 57.24 43.09 7.87
C PHE A 278 58.31 41.99 7.72
N VAL A 279 58.91 41.88 6.53
CA VAL A 279 59.99 40.93 6.25
C VAL A 279 61.21 41.61 5.62
N GLY A 280 62.40 41.24 6.08
CA GLY A 280 63.69 41.73 5.56
C GLY A 280 64.45 40.67 4.79
N SER A 281 65.68 40.98 4.37
CA SER A 281 66.54 40.05 3.61
C SER A 281 67.37 39.11 4.49
N GLU A 282 67.41 39.33 5.79
CA GLU A 282 68.27 38.57 6.71
C GLU A 282 67.56 37.39 7.37
N THR A 283 66.28 37.54 7.74
CA THR A 283 65.53 36.54 8.49
C THR A 283 64.18 36.30 7.84
N ALA A 284 63.89 35.03 7.53
CA ALA A 284 62.59 34.63 7.02
C ALA A 284 61.50 34.80 8.09
N LYS A 285 60.30 35.16 7.65
CA LYS A 285 59.12 35.35 8.50
C LYS A 285 58.00 34.41 8.08
N LYS A 286 57.17 34.01 9.04
CA LYS A 286 56.01 33.18 8.79
C LYS A 286 54.85 34.05 8.31
N LEU A 287 54.39 33.78 7.09
CA LEU A 287 53.11 34.24 6.58
C LEU A 287 52.08 33.14 6.81
N THR A 288 51.04 33.42 7.57
CA THR A 288 49.91 32.50 7.79
C THR A 288 48.68 33.02 7.07
N LEU A 289 48.16 32.22 6.14
CA LEU A 289 46.90 32.44 5.47
C LEU A 289 45.83 31.59 6.14
N THR A 290 44.80 32.22 6.72
CA THR A 290 43.63 31.49 7.24
C THR A 290 42.57 31.42 6.15
N VAL A 291 42.18 30.21 5.78
CA VAL A 291 41.08 29.95 4.85
C VAL A 291 39.86 29.47 5.60
N LYS A 292 38.67 29.85 5.15
CA LYS A 292 37.39 29.46 5.75
C LYS A 292 36.46 28.93 4.68
N ASN A 293 35.71 27.87 5.00
CA ASN A 293 34.55 27.46 4.20
C ASN A 293 33.29 28.20 4.70
N GLY A 294 32.76 29.11 3.88
CA GLY A 294 31.50 29.81 4.15
C GLY A 294 30.25 29.07 3.68
N GLY A 295 30.39 28.10 2.78
CA GLY A 295 29.29 27.28 2.29
C GLY A 295 28.80 26.28 3.34
N THR A 296 27.64 25.66 3.09
CA THR A 296 27.09 24.62 3.98
C THR A 296 27.67 23.25 3.65
N LEU A 297 27.94 22.98 2.36
CA LEU A 297 28.60 21.76 1.93
C LEU A 297 30.08 21.74 2.34
N LYS A 298 30.59 20.56 2.67
CA LYS A 298 31.99 20.37 3.08
C LYS A 298 32.93 20.51 1.87
N ALA A 299 33.96 21.32 2.03
CA ALA A 299 35.07 21.39 1.08
C ALA A 299 36.08 20.28 1.36
N GLN A 300 36.52 19.60 0.30
CA GLN A 300 37.46 18.49 0.35
C GLN A 300 38.77 18.82 -0.38
N LYS A 301 39.87 18.27 0.12
CA LYS A 301 41.22 18.36 -0.49
C LYS A 301 41.62 19.80 -0.83
N ILE A 302 41.44 20.71 0.12
CA ILE A 302 41.79 22.11 -0.02
C ILE A 302 43.31 22.25 -0.10
N ILE A 303 43.77 22.89 -1.18
CA ILE A 303 45.16 23.21 -1.45
C ILE A 303 45.27 24.72 -1.61
N VAL A 304 46.26 25.32 -0.96
CA VAL A 304 46.61 26.73 -1.10
C VAL A 304 48.01 26.82 -1.71
N GLN A 305 48.11 27.49 -2.86
CA GLN A 305 49.37 27.79 -3.53
C GLN A 305 49.63 29.30 -3.53
N LEU A 306 50.82 29.72 -3.11
CA LEU A 306 51.27 31.10 -3.19
C LEU A 306 51.98 31.33 -4.53
N THR A 307 51.54 32.33 -5.30
CA THR A 307 52.05 32.68 -6.62
C THR A 307 52.42 34.17 -6.69
N GLY A 308 53.05 34.60 -7.77
CA GLY A 308 53.50 35.99 -7.96
C GLY A 308 54.83 36.33 -7.29
N MET A 309 55.59 35.33 -6.85
CA MET A 309 56.95 35.52 -6.32
C MET A 309 57.93 35.83 -7.44
N ASP A 310 58.93 36.66 -7.15
CA ASP A 310 59.98 37.05 -8.08
C ASP A 310 61.35 37.17 -7.37
N ALA A 311 62.43 37.24 -8.15
CA ALA A 311 63.80 37.26 -7.62
C ALA A 311 64.19 38.61 -6.96
N GLU A 312 63.52 39.71 -7.32
CA GLU A 312 63.80 41.07 -6.85
C GLU A 312 62.84 41.51 -5.71
N GLY A 313 61.82 40.70 -5.41
CA GLY A 313 60.72 40.95 -4.49
C GLY A 313 60.68 39.93 -3.34
N ILE A 314 59.55 39.24 -3.16
CA ILE A 314 59.35 38.22 -2.11
C ILE A 314 59.58 36.82 -2.67
N ARG A 315 60.32 36.01 -1.91
CA ARG A 315 60.59 34.60 -2.20
C ARG A 315 60.34 33.71 -0.99
N LEU A 316 60.23 32.40 -1.20
CA LEU A 316 60.19 31.41 -0.14
C LEU A 316 61.59 31.09 0.39
N SER A 317 61.67 30.74 1.68
CA SER A 317 62.89 30.33 2.35
C SER A 317 62.73 28.91 2.88
N ASN A 318 63.41 27.95 2.21
CA ASN A 318 63.36 26.53 2.54
C ASN A 318 61.93 26.00 2.72
N ASP A 319 61.03 26.43 1.83
CA ASP A 319 59.62 26.12 1.91
C ASP A 319 59.00 25.89 0.54
N LEU A 320 57.86 25.21 0.51
CA LEU A 320 57.08 24.95 -0.70
C LEU A 320 56.05 26.05 -0.92
N ASP A 321 55.78 26.33 -2.19
CA ASP A 321 54.75 27.27 -2.63
C ASP A 321 53.34 26.74 -2.42
N THR A 322 53.20 25.45 -2.12
CA THR A 322 51.92 24.74 -2.04
C THR A 322 51.74 24.08 -0.67
N LYS A 323 50.57 24.25 -0.06
CA LYS A 323 50.20 23.69 1.23
C LYS A 323 48.83 23.00 1.16
N ALA A 324 48.74 21.78 1.67
CA ALA A 324 47.46 21.12 1.89
C ALA A 324 46.86 21.60 3.21
N VAL A 325 45.61 22.06 3.16
CA VAL A 325 44.82 22.44 4.34
C VAL A 325 43.92 21.28 4.79
N GLY A 326 43.54 20.39 3.87
CA GLY A 326 42.70 19.22 4.17
C GLY A 326 41.23 19.46 3.85
N ASN A 327 40.33 19.08 4.74
CA ASN A 327 38.88 19.20 4.54
C ASN A 327 38.30 20.21 5.53
N LEU A 328 37.35 21.04 5.09
CA LEU A 328 36.65 22.00 5.96
C LEU A 328 35.13 21.81 5.84
N ALA A 329 34.51 21.45 6.97
CA ALA A 329 33.06 21.49 7.11
C ALA A 329 32.54 22.94 7.13
N GLN A 330 31.22 23.12 7.19
CA GLN A 330 30.59 24.44 7.28
C GLN A 330 31.21 25.31 8.36
N ASN A 331 31.53 26.56 8.02
CA ASN A 331 32.12 27.57 8.91
C ASN A 331 33.45 27.21 9.57
N MET A 332 34.07 26.09 9.21
CA MET A 332 35.38 25.71 9.73
C MET A 332 36.50 26.47 9.00
N THR A 333 37.57 26.72 9.74
CA THR A 333 38.78 27.39 9.25
C THR A 333 39.96 26.42 9.21
N GLY A 334 40.87 26.64 8.27
CA GLY A 334 42.18 26.00 8.21
C GLY A 334 43.27 27.02 7.87
N SER A 335 44.53 26.62 7.96
CA SER A 335 45.66 27.53 7.78
C SER A 335 46.72 26.97 6.83
N ALA A 336 47.26 27.82 5.96
CA ALA A 336 48.45 27.56 5.16
C ALA A 336 49.57 28.52 5.59
N THR A 337 50.70 27.98 6.03
CA THR A 337 51.83 28.77 6.53
C THR A 337 53.04 28.65 5.61
N PHE A 338 53.62 29.79 5.26
CA PHE A 338 54.75 29.94 4.35
C PHE A 338 55.90 30.71 5.01
N ASN A 339 57.13 30.22 4.88
CA ASN A 339 58.32 30.98 5.28
C ASN A 339 58.76 31.89 4.13
N VAL A 340 58.50 33.19 4.27
CA VAL A 340 58.81 34.20 3.25
C VAL A 340 60.04 35.03 3.65
N ILE A 341 60.80 35.50 2.66
CA ILE A 341 61.95 36.39 2.83
C ILE A 341 61.99 37.41 1.69
N ALA A 342 62.41 38.63 1.98
CA ALA A 342 62.53 39.69 0.97
C ALA A 342 63.90 39.67 0.30
N SER A 343 63.96 40.06 -0.98
CA SER A 343 65.21 40.46 -1.62
C SER A 343 65.77 41.74 -0.98
N PRO A 344 67.10 41.95 -0.94
CA PRO A 344 67.70 43.23 -0.54
C PRO A 344 67.21 44.44 -1.33
N THR A 345 66.73 44.22 -2.57
CA THR A 345 66.21 45.26 -3.45
C THR A 345 64.71 45.52 -3.28
N ALA A 346 64.00 44.68 -2.52
CA ALA A 346 62.55 44.79 -2.38
C ALA A 346 62.18 45.95 -1.44
N VAL A 347 61.42 46.91 -1.95
CA VAL A 347 61.00 48.12 -1.22
C VAL A 347 59.48 48.21 -1.18
N GLY A 348 58.94 48.64 -0.03
CA GLY A 348 57.51 48.92 0.14
C GLY A 348 56.65 47.67 0.27
N VAL A 349 55.39 47.78 -0.14
CA VAL A 349 54.42 46.68 -0.13
C VAL A 349 54.54 45.88 -1.42
N GLN A 350 54.72 44.57 -1.29
CA GLN A 350 54.79 43.60 -2.39
C GLN A 350 53.49 42.80 -2.44
N SER A 351 52.96 42.55 -3.65
CA SER A 351 51.73 41.78 -3.86
C SER A 351 52.02 40.38 -4.38
N LEU A 352 51.51 39.38 -3.68
CA LEU A 352 51.44 37.98 -4.10
C LEU A 352 49.97 37.57 -4.33
N SER A 353 49.75 36.35 -4.81
CA SER A 353 48.41 35.78 -4.94
C SER A 353 48.34 34.39 -4.30
N ALA A 354 47.31 34.14 -3.51
CA ALA A 354 46.97 32.82 -3.01
C ALA A 354 45.94 32.19 -3.94
N LYS A 355 46.32 31.14 -4.66
CA LYS A 355 45.43 30.29 -5.46
C LYS A 355 44.95 29.14 -4.58
N ILE A 356 43.63 29.01 -4.43
CA ILE A 356 42.99 27.96 -3.64
C ILE A 356 42.25 27.03 -4.59
N THR A 357 42.54 25.73 -4.49
CA THR A 357 41.81 24.68 -5.21
C THR A 357 41.20 23.69 -4.24
N TYR A 358 39.99 23.24 -4.52
CA TYR A 358 39.24 22.31 -3.66
C TYR A 358 38.15 21.61 -4.44
N PHE A 359 37.58 20.58 -3.82
CA PHE A 359 36.43 19.85 -4.35
C PHE A 359 35.25 19.95 -3.39
N ASP A 360 34.03 19.81 -3.90
CA ASP A 360 32.89 19.48 -3.05
C ASP A 360 32.80 17.95 -2.82
N GLU A 361 31.82 17.53 -2.02
CA GLU A 361 31.62 16.11 -1.71
C GLU A 361 31.10 15.29 -2.90
N MET A 362 30.64 15.95 -3.96
CA MET A 362 30.15 15.34 -5.20
C MET A 362 31.24 15.23 -6.27
N GLY A 363 32.44 15.76 -6.01
CA GLY A 363 33.58 15.76 -6.92
C GLY A 363 33.64 16.98 -7.84
N GLY A 364 32.76 17.97 -7.69
CA GLY A 364 32.86 19.27 -8.34
C GLY A 364 34.16 19.97 -7.95
N SER A 365 34.83 20.60 -8.91
CA SER A 365 36.15 21.23 -8.71
C SER A 365 36.04 22.75 -8.75
N TYR A 366 36.70 23.41 -7.81
CA TYR A 366 36.64 24.85 -7.63
C TYR A 366 38.04 25.44 -7.53
N GLU A 367 38.21 26.63 -8.12
CA GLU A 367 39.43 27.43 -8.04
C GLU A 367 39.06 28.86 -7.65
N ARG A 368 39.83 29.44 -6.72
CA ARG A 368 39.69 30.82 -6.25
C ARG A 368 41.06 31.47 -6.11
N THR A 369 41.11 32.79 -6.19
CA THR A 369 42.33 33.57 -5.97
C THR A 369 42.07 34.68 -4.97
N ALA A 370 43.05 34.94 -4.11
CA ALA A 370 43.01 36.05 -3.15
C ALA A 370 44.35 36.80 -3.17
N PRO A 371 44.35 38.14 -3.20
CA PRO A 371 45.59 38.91 -3.13
C PRO A 371 46.20 38.82 -1.72
N VAL A 372 47.52 38.80 -1.65
CA VAL A 372 48.29 38.79 -0.40
C VAL A 372 49.31 39.91 -0.45
N TYR A 373 49.28 40.83 0.51
CA TYR A 373 50.21 41.95 0.57
C TYR A 373 51.23 41.75 1.68
N ILE A 374 52.50 41.96 1.38
CA ILE A 374 53.63 41.74 2.27
C ILE A 374 54.48 43.00 2.32
N GLU A 375 54.67 43.56 3.50
CA GLU A 375 55.51 44.75 3.70
C GLU A 375 56.98 44.37 3.87
N THR A 376 57.88 45.08 3.18
CA THR A 376 59.33 44.89 3.33
C THR A 376 59.95 45.85 4.34
N ALA A 377 61.06 45.44 4.95
CA ALA A 377 61.78 46.25 5.94
C ALA A 377 62.29 47.61 5.40
N SER A 378 62.47 47.71 4.07
CA SER A 378 63.09 48.83 3.35
C SER A 378 62.13 49.96 2.99
N GLY A 379 60.86 49.90 3.40
CA GLY A 379 59.91 51.00 3.23
C GLY A 379 60.32 52.25 4.01
N LYS A 380 60.43 53.38 3.32
CA LYS A 380 60.21 54.68 3.96
C LYS A 380 58.72 54.70 4.30
N ALA A 381 58.35 54.90 5.56
CA ALA A 381 57.02 55.40 5.93
C ALA A 381 56.88 55.74 7.41
N SER A 382 56.26 56.89 7.62
CA SER A 382 55.59 57.34 8.84
C SER A 382 54.74 56.28 9.57
N THR A 383 54.26 55.24 8.88
CA THR A 383 53.40 54.15 9.39
C THR A 383 54.17 52.93 9.91
N LYS A 384 55.51 52.90 9.79
CA LYS A 384 56.34 51.78 10.27
C LYS A 384 56.12 51.48 11.76
N ASN A 385 56.04 50.20 12.10
CA ASN A 385 55.72 49.65 13.43
C ASN A 385 54.30 49.93 13.93
N ILE A 386 53.36 50.32 13.07
CA ILE A 386 51.93 50.19 13.38
C ILE A 386 51.48 48.79 12.99
N GLU A 387 51.02 48.02 13.97
CA GLU A 387 50.32 46.77 13.74
C GLU A 387 48.87 47.08 13.37
N MET A 388 48.38 46.46 12.30
CA MET A 388 47.01 46.59 11.81
C MET A 388 46.38 45.21 11.76
N SER A 389 45.25 45.04 12.43
CA SER A 389 44.52 43.78 12.48
C SER A 389 43.02 44.00 12.30
N PHE A 390 42.38 43.05 11.64
CA PHE A 390 40.93 42.98 11.53
C PHE A 390 40.37 42.05 12.62
N ASP A 391 39.13 42.30 13.07
CA ASP A 391 38.35 41.29 13.78
C ASP A 391 37.91 40.18 12.81
N ASN A 392 38.76 39.16 12.63
CA ASN A 392 38.62 38.12 11.59
C ASN A 392 37.44 37.15 11.78
N GLN A 393 36.57 37.35 12.77
CA GLN A 393 35.52 36.40 13.12
C GLN A 393 34.13 36.70 12.52
N ARG A 394 33.92 37.83 11.80
CA ARG A 394 32.55 38.36 11.62
C ARG A 394 32.11 38.87 10.24
N TYR A 395 32.93 38.78 9.19
CA TYR A 395 32.58 39.40 7.90
C TYR A 395 31.88 38.47 6.91
N THR A 396 30.81 37.80 7.36
CA THR A 396 29.97 36.96 6.49
C THR A 396 28.63 37.64 6.25
N PHE A 397 28.30 37.95 5.00
CA PHE A 397 27.04 38.55 4.55
C PHE A 397 26.14 37.52 3.90
N THR A 398 24.86 37.54 4.28
CA THR A 398 23.81 36.67 3.72
C THR A 398 22.70 37.42 2.97
N GLY A 399 22.76 38.76 2.95
CA GLY A 399 21.76 39.63 2.33
C GLY A 399 21.93 41.11 2.73
N SER A 400 20.81 41.83 2.86
CA SER A 400 20.74 43.28 3.13
C SER A 400 21.02 43.71 4.58
N GLU A 401 21.54 42.81 5.41
CA GLU A 401 21.95 43.09 6.78
C GLU A 401 23.12 44.08 6.83
N SER A 402 23.11 45.01 7.80
CA SER A 402 24.28 45.82 8.11
C SER A 402 25.23 45.07 9.05
N LYS A 403 26.55 45.25 8.85
CA LYS A 403 27.61 44.68 9.68
C LYS A 403 28.69 45.72 9.97
N LEU A 404 29.27 45.55 11.14
CA LEU A 404 30.36 46.36 11.63
C LEU A 404 31.70 45.71 11.26
N ILE A 405 32.52 46.43 10.50
CA ILE A 405 33.90 46.05 10.21
C ILE A 405 34.80 46.79 11.20
N SER A 406 35.64 46.06 11.93
CA SER A 406 36.51 46.63 12.96
C SER A 406 37.98 46.42 12.61
N VAL A 407 38.73 47.53 12.57
CA VAL A 407 40.19 47.54 12.33
C VAL A 407 40.89 48.12 13.55
N THR A 408 41.80 47.36 14.14
CA THR A 408 42.62 47.81 15.27
C THR A 408 44.00 48.22 14.79
N LEU A 409 44.41 49.43 15.18
CA LEU A 409 45.75 49.97 14.96
C LEU A 409 46.48 50.02 16.29
N LYS A 410 47.67 49.40 16.38
CA LYS A 410 48.50 49.41 17.58
C LYS A 410 49.89 49.95 17.28
N ASN A 411 50.35 50.93 18.05
CA ASN A 411 51.66 51.51 17.88
C ASN A 411 52.73 50.70 18.63
N ASN A 412 53.48 49.88 17.89
CA ASN A 412 54.62 49.12 18.41
C ASN A 412 55.94 49.92 18.31
N ALA A 413 55.91 51.19 17.88
CA ALA A 413 57.07 52.06 17.89
C ALA A 413 57.33 52.65 19.28
N GLN A 414 58.56 53.11 19.50
CA GLN A 414 58.94 53.87 20.70
C GLN A 414 58.58 55.38 20.59
N GLN A 415 57.99 55.81 19.48
CA GLN A 415 57.63 57.19 19.19
C GLN A 415 56.12 57.33 19.00
N VAL A 416 55.57 58.49 19.36
CA VAL A 416 54.18 58.85 19.06
C VAL A 416 54.00 58.93 17.54
N LYS A 417 52.93 58.31 17.03
CA LYS A 417 52.52 58.41 15.63
C LYS A 417 51.38 59.41 15.53
N LYS A 418 51.38 60.27 14.51
CA LYS A 418 50.39 61.34 14.34
C LYS A 418 49.79 61.33 12.94
N ASP A 419 48.60 61.92 12.85
CA ASP A 419 47.91 62.20 11.60
C ASP A 419 47.77 60.97 10.71
N LEU A 420 47.36 59.84 11.29
CA LEU A 420 47.17 58.59 10.56
C LEU A 420 45.80 58.62 9.86
N LYS A 421 45.76 58.18 8.61
CA LYS A 421 44.55 58.06 7.79
C LYS A 421 44.33 56.59 7.43
N LEU A 422 43.23 56.02 7.92
CA LEU A 422 42.78 54.67 7.56
C LEU A 422 41.65 54.76 6.53
N SER A 423 41.78 54.05 5.41
CA SER A 423 40.72 53.90 4.41
C SER A 423 40.38 52.44 4.18
N LEU A 424 39.08 52.13 4.13
CA LEU A 424 38.55 50.83 3.75
C LEU A 424 38.04 50.82 2.31
N SER A 425 38.27 49.71 1.62
CA SER A 425 37.67 49.38 0.32
C SER A 425 37.49 47.87 0.18
N SER A 426 36.63 47.42 -0.72
CA SER A 426 36.46 45.99 -1.01
C SER A 426 36.14 45.77 -2.48
N ASP A 427 36.49 44.59 -3.01
CA ASP A 427 36.07 44.16 -4.35
C ASP A 427 34.62 43.67 -4.36
N ALA A 428 34.05 43.35 -3.19
CA ALA A 428 32.61 43.24 -3.07
C ALA A 428 31.99 44.64 -3.16
N SER A 429 30.80 44.74 -3.76
CA SER A 429 30.03 46.00 -3.77
C SER A 429 29.46 46.29 -2.39
N LEU A 430 30.32 46.64 -1.42
CA LEU A 430 29.93 47.04 -0.08
C LEU A 430 29.51 48.51 -0.08
N ARG A 431 28.33 48.77 0.48
CA ARG A 431 27.85 50.11 0.79
C ARG A 431 28.24 50.47 2.21
N PHE A 432 29.10 51.46 2.37
CA PHE A 432 29.47 52.00 3.68
C PHE A 432 28.38 52.96 4.18
N LEU A 433 27.83 52.66 5.35
CA LEU A 433 26.84 53.48 6.06
C LEU A 433 27.53 54.51 6.97
N SER A 434 28.79 54.26 7.36
CA SER A 434 29.69 55.21 8.00
C SER A 434 30.76 55.74 7.02
N PRO A 435 31.53 56.79 7.35
CA PRO A 435 32.67 57.20 6.55
C PRO A 435 33.68 56.05 6.37
N TYR A 436 33.99 55.70 5.12
CA TYR A 436 34.97 54.68 4.75
C TYR A 436 36.42 55.13 4.97
N VAL A 437 36.63 56.40 5.32
CA VAL A 437 37.92 57.00 5.71
C VAL A 437 37.78 57.56 7.12
N GLN A 438 38.70 57.19 8.02
CA GLN A 438 38.76 57.70 9.39
C GLN A 438 40.20 58.14 9.72
N MET A 439 40.32 59.17 10.57
CA MET A 439 41.60 59.76 10.99
C MET A 439 41.92 59.39 12.44
N VAL A 440 43.20 59.21 12.75
CA VAL A 440 43.73 59.08 14.12
C VAL A 440 44.80 60.15 14.32
N ASP A 441 44.46 61.17 15.11
CA ASP A 441 45.31 62.35 15.32
C ASP A 441 46.64 61.99 15.98
N SER A 442 46.62 61.11 16.97
CA SER A 442 47.82 60.61 17.62
C SER A 442 47.62 59.23 18.23
N LEU A 443 48.68 58.41 18.22
CA LEU A 443 48.74 57.10 18.84
C LEU A 443 50.07 56.97 19.60
N ASN A 444 50.01 56.89 20.92
CA ASN A 444 51.19 56.82 21.79
C ASN A 444 51.88 55.44 21.70
N PRO A 445 53.17 55.32 22.08
CA PRO A 445 53.84 54.02 22.17
C PRO A 445 53.04 53.01 22.99
N GLY A 446 52.77 51.84 22.41
CA GLY A 446 51.99 50.76 23.01
C GLY A 446 50.46 50.94 22.98
N GLU A 447 49.96 52.11 22.58
CA GLU A 447 48.53 52.40 22.49
C GLU A 447 47.89 51.68 21.29
N ALA A 448 46.64 51.26 21.46
CA ALA A 448 45.83 50.68 20.41
C ALA A 448 44.50 51.42 20.30
N VAL A 449 44.03 51.61 19.06
CA VAL A 449 42.72 52.20 18.76
C VAL A 449 41.98 51.30 17.77
N THR A 450 40.69 51.11 18.00
CA THR A 450 39.81 50.35 17.11
C THR A 450 38.88 51.32 16.36
N LEU A 451 38.89 51.23 15.04
CA LEU A 451 38.05 52.00 14.14
C LEU A 451 36.96 51.08 13.59
N GLU A 452 35.72 51.53 13.65
CA GLU A 452 34.54 50.74 13.29
C GLU A 452 33.83 51.36 12.08
N PHE A 453 33.42 50.50 11.15
CA PHE A 453 32.81 50.89 9.89
C PHE A 453 31.52 50.12 9.69
N GLU A 454 30.39 50.83 9.70
CA GLU A 454 29.10 50.21 9.43
C GLU A 454 28.93 50.05 7.92
N THR A 455 28.63 48.83 7.48
CA THR A 455 28.59 48.45 6.06
C THR A 455 27.42 47.53 5.78
N MET A 456 26.98 47.46 4.54
CA MET A 456 26.03 46.45 4.08
C MET A 456 26.34 46.03 2.65
N LEU A 457 25.84 44.87 2.24
CA LEU A 457 26.04 44.36 0.89
C LEU A 457 25.16 45.12 -0.11
N GLY A 458 25.72 45.50 -1.26
CA GLY A 458 24.98 45.96 -2.43
C GLY A 458 24.24 44.82 -3.12
N THR A 459 23.36 45.14 -4.06
CA THR A 459 22.56 44.15 -4.79
C THR A 459 23.37 43.42 -5.87
N GLY A 460 23.05 42.15 -6.14
CA GLY A 460 23.64 41.38 -7.26
C GLY A 460 25.09 40.92 -7.06
N VAL A 461 25.60 40.88 -5.83
CA VAL A 461 26.96 40.39 -5.53
C VAL A 461 26.95 38.86 -5.49
N GLN A 462 27.82 38.24 -6.29
CA GLN A 462 27.91 36.78 -6.38
C GLN A 462 28.45 36.15 -5.09
N ALA A 463 28.11 34.89 -4.86
CA ALA A 463 28.63 34.11 -3.74
C ALA A 463 30.15 33.89 -3.90
N ASN A 464 30.95 34.50 -3.03
CA ASN A 464 32.40 34.35 -3.00
C ASN A 464 33.02 34.88 -1.71
N THR A 465 34.32 34.66 -1.51
CA THR A 465 35.11 35.44 -0.55
C THR A 465 35.82 36.57 -1.30
N TYR A 466 35.47 37.80 -0.97
CA TYR A 466 36.06 39.00 -1.56
C TYR A 466 37.10 39.62 -0.62
N PRO A 467 38.20 40.16 -1.14
CA PRO A 467 39.15 40.89 -0.32
C PRO A 467 38.54 42.21 0.17
N LEU A 468 38.85 42.51 1.44
CA LEU A 468 38.59 43.76 2.13
C LEU A 468 39.94 44.36 2.48
N TYR A 469 40.20 45.55 1.96
CA TYR A 469 41.46 46.25 2.08
C TYR A 469 41.35 47.32 3.15
N ALA A 470 42.30 47.33 4.08
CA ALA A 470 42.56 48.44 4.97
C ALA A 470 43.90 49.06 4.59
N ALA A 471 43.86 50.29 4.07
CA ALA A 471 45.04 51.05 3.70
C ALA A 471 45.30 52.17 4.72
N LEU A 472 46.49 52.18 5.30
CA LEU A 472 46.95 53.16 6.28
C LEU A 472 48.06 54.03 5.70
N THR A 473 47.89 55.34 5.80
CA THR A 473 48.84 56.36 5.38
C THR A 473 49.01 57.43 6.47
N SER A 474 50.05 58.28 6.38
CA SER A 474 50.08 59.54 7.12
C SER A 474 49.46 60.68 6.30
N ALA A 475 48.95 61.71 6.98
CA ALA A 475 48.42 62.90 6.34
C ALA A 475 49.49 63.59 5.48
N GLY A 476 49.27 63.62 4.17
CA GLY A 476 50.20 64.19 3.19
C GLY A 476 51.22 63.21 2.59
N GLY A 477 51.19 61.94 2.99
CA GLY A 477 51.97 60.87 2.36
C GLY A 477 51.47 60.54 0.94
N SER A 478 52.40 60.17 0.05
CA SER A 478 52.09 59.63 -1.28
C SER A 478 51.60 58.18 -1.21
N GLU A 479 50.85 57.69 -2.21
CA GLU A 479 50.35 56.30 -2.29
C GLU A 479 51.44 55.22 -2.13
N GLY A 480 52.71 55.53 -2.42
CA GLY A 480 53.84 54.62 -2.19
C GLY A 480 54.24 54.39 -0.72
N ASP A 481 53.68 55.16 0.23
CA ASP A 481 53.97 55.10 1.68
C ASP A 481 52.90 54.31 2.46
N GLN A 482 51.94 53.69 1.77
CA GLN A 482 50.78 53.05 2.38
C GLN A 482 51.07 51.64 2.89
N ARG A 483 50.57 51.31 4.08
CA ARG A 483 50.49 49.93 4.59
C ARG A 483 49.12 49.36 4.26
N ILE A 484 49.08 48.17 3.66
CA ILE A 484 47.83 47.49 3.28
C ILE A 484 47.71 46.21 4.09
N GLN A 485 46.58 46.04 4.78
CA GLN A 485 46.16 44.78 5.37
C GLN A 485 44.92 44.28 4.63
N VAL A 486 44.82 42.96 4.45
CA VAL A 486 43.67 42.32 3.81
C VAL A 486 42.99 41.38 4.79
N ALA A 487 41.65 41.42 4.78
CA ALA A 487 40.78 40.40 5.33
C ALA A 487 39.84 39.88 4.22
N GLY A 488 39.20 38.75 4.46
CA GLY A 488 38.17 38.21 3.57
C GLY A 488 36.76 38.54 4.07
N VAL A 489 35.94 39.06 3.17
CA VAL A 489 34.50 39.21 3.32
C VAL A 489 33.82 38.06 2.59
N GLN A 490 33.16 37.19 3.34
CA GLN A 490 32.38 36.10 2.75
C GLN A 490 30.99 36.60 2.37
N VAL A 491 30.70 36.58 1.08
CA VAL A 491 29.35 36.73 0.55
C VAL A 491 28.87 35.33 0.25
N LEU A 492 27.85 34.85 0.96
CA LEU A 492 27.29 33.52 0.72
C LEU A 492 26.35 33.50 -0.51
N GLY A 493 26.43 34.56 -1.31
CA GLY A 493 25.41 35.08 -2.21
C GLY A 493 24.35 35.83 -1.39
N GLU A 494 23.37 36.44 -2.06
CA GLU A 494 22.03 36.07 -1.60
C GLU A 494 22.12 34.55 -1.49
N GLN A 495 21.82 34.01 -0.31
CA GLN A 495 21.34 32.65 -0.27
C GLN A 495 20.56 32.49 -1.58
N THR A 496 20.71 31.43 -2.35
CA THR A 496 19.54 31.04 -3.13
C THR A 496 18.38 30.76 -2.19
N GLY A 497 18.41 31.16 -0.90
CA GLY A 497 17.55 32.25 -0.37
C GLY A 497 16.25 31.96 -0.96
N SER A 498 15.75 30.85 -0.41
CA SER A 498 14.82 29.97 -1.06
C SER A 498 13.86 30.89 -1.77
N LYS A 499 14.01 31.00 -3.10
CA LYS A 499 13.01 31.67 -3.93
C LYS A 499 11.73 31.08 -3.41
N PRO A 500 10.83 31.87 -2.83
CA PRO A 500 9.95 31.30 -1.84
C PRO A 500 9.05 30.28 -2.52
N LYS A 501 9.35 28.99 -2.33
CA LYS A 501 8.70 27.91 -3.06
C LYS A 501 7.51 27.47 -2.23
N ILE A 502 6.35 27.51 -2.86
CA ILE A 502 5.13 26.99 -2.28
C ILE A 502 5.02 25.53 -2.64
N ILE A 503 4.78 24.69 -1.64
CA ILE A 503 4.52 23.27 -1.80
C ILE A 503 3.21 22.91 -1.10
N ILE A 504 2.65 21.75 -1.42
CA ILE A 504 1.59 21.15 -0.60
C ILE A 504 2.26 20.34 0.52
N ASP A 505 2.02 20.74 1.78
CA ASP A 505 2.52 20.06 2.97
C ASP A 505 1.68 18.83 3.32
N SER A 506 0.36 18.96 3.21
CA SER A 506 -0.62 17.91 3.46
C SER A 506 -1.97 18.28 2.83
N TYR A 507 -2.84 17.28 2.64
CA TYR A 507 -4.21 17.47 2.22
C TYR A 507 -5.13 16.42 2.87
N ASP A 508 -6.40 16.75 3.01
CA ASP A 508 -7.44 15.89 3.60
C ASP A 508 -8.78 16.14 2.89
N TYR A 509 -9.56 15.08 2.72
CA TYR A 509 -10.92 15.15 2.18
C TYR A 509 -11.96 14.42 3.06
N GLY A 510 -11.61 14.19 4.33
CA GLY A 510 -12.51 13.74 5.39
C GLY A 510 -12.84 12.25 5.41
N SER A 511 -12.38 11.49 4.41
CA SER A 511 -12.59 10.05 4.27
C SER A 511 -11.49 9.42 3.41
N ASP A 512 -11.40 8.08 3.40
CA ASP A 512 -10.42 7.35 2.57
C ASP A 512 -10.80 7.32 1.07
N SER A 513 -12.05 7.66 0.76
CA SER A 513 -12.57 7.77 -0.60
C SER A 513 -13.81 8.64 -0.65
N ILE A 514 -14.08 9.23 -1.81
CA ILE A 514 -15.27 10.03 -2.08
C ILE A 514 -16.21 9.28 -3.03
N LEU A 515 -17.52 9.41 -2.81
CA LEU A 515 -18.52 8.81 -3.68
C LEU A 515 -18.76 9.67 -4.93
N ALA A 516 -18.90 9.02 -6.09
CA ALA A 516 -19.31 9.66 -7.32
C ALA A 516 -20.64 10.41 -7.14
N GLY A 517 -20.75 11.61 -7.69
CA GLY A 517 -21.94 12.47 -7.58
C GLY A 517 -22.08 13.24 -6.26
N GLN A 518 -21.29 12.92 -5.22
CA GLN A 518 -21.37 13.57 -3.92
C GLN A 518 -20.51 14.84 -3.84
N THR A 519 -20.87 15.70 -2.90
CA THR A 519 -20.11 16.90 -2.54
C THR A 519 -19.24 16.60 -1.32
N TYR A 520 -18.01 17.11 -1.31
CA TYR A 520 -17.04 16.93 -0.25
C TYR A 520 -16.14 18.16 -0.12
N ASP A 521 -15.50 18.30 1.03
CA ASP A 521 -14.55 19.38 1.29
C ASP A 521 -13.12 18.85 1.17
N LEU A 522 -12.32 19.47 0.30
CA LEU A 522 -10.89 19.22 0.16
C LEU A 522 -10.11 20.31 0.88
N THR A 523 -9.46 19.95 1.98
CA THR A 523 -8.59 20.83 2.77
C THR A 523 -7.14 20.63 2.37
N ILE A 524 -6.43 21.70 2.02
CA ILE A 524 -5.04 21.67 1.55
C ILE A 524 -4.20 22.64 2.38
N ARG A 525 -3.02 22.19 2.81
CA ARG A 525 -2.06 23.00 3.57
C ARG A 525 -0.89 23.37 2.68
N PHE A 526 -0.81 24.64 2.28
CA PHE A 526 0.26 25.20 1.47
C PHE A 526 1.39 25.72 2.36
N LYS A 527 2.62 25.30 2.12
CA LYS A 527 3.80 25.72 2.90
C LYS A 527 4.74 26.54 2.05
N ASN A 528 5.15 27.69 2.58
CA ASN A 528 6.32 28.39 2.05
C ASN A 528 7.58 27.75 2.63
N THR A 529 8.39 27.15 1.77
CA THR A 529 9.62 26.46 2.16
C THR A 529 10.78 27.42 2.44
N SER A 530 10.65 28.71 2.12
CA SER A 530 11.67 29.69 2.44
C SER A 530 11.67 30.03 3.92
N THR A 531 12.84 29.91 4.56
CA THR A 531 13.02 30.22 5.98
C THR A 531 13.32 31.71 6.23
N SER A 532 13.54 32.50 5.18
CA SER A 532 13.91 33.91 5.27
C SER A 532 13.01 34.87 4.49
N MET A 533 12.26 34.40 3.48
CA MET A 533 11.42 35.26 2.64
C MET A 533 9.95 34.81 2.64
N GLY A 534 9.04 35.75 2.87
CA GLY A 534 7.61 35.52 2.66
C GLY A 534 7.19 35.74 1.20
N ILE A 535 5.97 35.36 0.88
CA ILE A 535 5.29 35.68 -0.39
C ILE A 535 4.03 36.49 -0.14
N ARG A 536 3.56 37.14 -1.20
CA ARG A 536 2.26 37.80 -1.25
C ARG A 536 1.59 37.56 -2.59
N ASN A 537 0.32 37.95 -2.66
CA ASN A 537 -0.48 37.93 -3.88
C ASN A 537 -0.51 36.57 -4.60
N ALA A 538 -0.60 35.47 -3.85
CA ALA A 538 -0.63 34.14 -4.44
C ALA A 538 -1.99 33.84 -5.07
N LYS A 539 -1.99 33.57 -6.38
CA LYS A 539 -3.11 33.03 -7.13
C LYS A 539 -2.91 31.53 -7.29
N VAL A 540 -3.78 30.75 -6.66
CA VAL A 540 -3.80 29.29 -6.81
C VAL A 540 -4.87 28.94 -7.83
N THR A 541 -4.53 28.13 -8.83
CA THR A 541 -5.47 27.53 -9.79
C THR A 541 -5.39 26.02 -9.65
N PHE A 542 -6.52 25.32 -9.68
CA PHE A 542 -6.53 23.86 -9.65
C PHE A 542 -7.23 23.25 -10.88
N ALA A 543 -6.79 22.04 -11.26
CA ALA A 543 -7.37 21.26 -12.34
C ALA A 543 -7.40 19.78 -11.95
N ALA A 544 -8.59 19.17 -11.99
CA ALA A 544 -8.75 17.74 -11.77
C ALA A 544 -8.61 16.98 -13.10
N GLU A 545 -7.98 15.80 -13.06
CA GLU A 545 -7.96 14.85 -14.17
C GLU A 545 -9.37 14.56 -14.68
N ASP A 546 -9.55 14.52 -16.00
CA ASP A 546 -10.85 14.36 -16.67
C ASP A 546 -11.94 15.40 -16.28
N GLY A 547 -11.54 16.47 -15.58
CA GLY A 547 -12.45 17.42 -14.94
C GLY A 547 -13.43 16.75 -13.98
N VAL A 548 -13.00 15.70 -13.28
CA VAL A 548 -13.87 14.86 -12.43
C VAL A 548 -14.38 15.59 -11.19
N PHE A 549 -13.62 16.55 -10.66
CA PHE A 549 -13.99 17.35 -9.49
C PHE A 549 -14.35 18.76 -9.92
N ILE A 550 -15.58 19.17 -9.61
CA ILE A 550 -16.18 20.44 -10.03
C ILE A 550 -16.37 21.32 -8.79
N PRO A 551 -15.82 22.54 -8.74
CA PRO A 551 -16.05 23.43 -7.60
C PRO A 551 -17.52 23.84 -7.51
N VAL A 552 -18.08 23.81 -6.29
CA VAL A 552 -19.51 24.09 -6.06
C VAL A 552 -19.78 25.60 -5.98
N ASP A 553 -19.05 26.31 -5.12
CA ASP A 553 -19.23 27.74 -4.85
C ASP A 553 -17.97 28.58 -5.09
N ALA A 554 -16.99 28.02 -5.81
CA ALA A 554 -15.72 28.66 -6.08
C ALA A 554 -15.39 28.66 -7.57
N ALA A 555 -14.61 29.65 -8.00
CA ALA A 555 -13.88 29.52 -9.27
C ALA A 555 -12.83 28.40 -9.15
N ASN A 556 -12.32 27.92 -10.27
CA ASN A 556 -11.15 27.02 -10.30
C ASN A 556 -9.85 27.71 -9.81
N SER A 557 -9.93 28.95 -9.32
CA SER A 557 -8.83 29.67 -8.72
C SER A 557 -9.26 30.47 -7.49
N PHE A 558 -8.33 30.64 -6.55
CA PHE A 558 -8.51 31.42 -5.34
C PHE A 558 -7.23 32.17 -4.98
N PHE A 559 -7.35 33.10 -4.05
CA PHE A 559 -6.29 34.00 -3.64
C PHE A 559 -5.81 33.73 -2.21
N ILE A 560 -4.50 33.79 -1.99
CA ILE A 560 -3.85 33.81 -0.69
C ILE A 560 -3.07 35.12 -0.59
N GLU A 561 -3.43 35.97 0.36
CA GLU A 561 -2.87 37.31 0.52
C GLU A 561 -1.37 37.29 0.83
N ARG A 562 -0.97 36.45 1.80
CA ARG A 562 0.40 36.34 2.26
C ARG A 562 0.66 34.95 2.82
N ILE A 563 1.87 34.43 2.58
CA ILE A 563 2.43 33.28 3.31
C ILE A 563 3.83 33.69 3.77
N GLY A 564 4.03 33.86 5.07
CA GLY A 564 5.31 34.22 5.67
C GLY A 564 6.40 33.16 5.45
N ALA A 565 7.63 33.49 5.84
CA ALA A 565 8.74 32.54 5.78
C ALA A 565 8.47 31.33 6.68
N GLY A 566 8.54 30.12 6.12
CA GLY A 566 8.26 28.85 6.82
C GLY A 566 6.80 28.63 7.18
N GLU A 567 5.90 29.57 6.84
CA GLU A 567 4.51 29.54 7.24
C GLU A 567 3.71 28.51 6.43
N VAL A 568 2.72 27.90 7.08
CA VAL A 568 1.75 27.01 6.45
C VAL A 568 0.38 27.66 6.51
N VAL A 569 -0.27 27.78 5.35
CA VAL A 569 -1.63 28.32 5.21
C VAL A 569 -2.55 27.22 4.72
N GLU A 570 -3.68 27.07 5.41
CA GLU A 570 -4.71 26.10 5.09
C GLU A 570 -5.83 26.72 4.25
N LYS A 571 -6.33 25.98 3.25
CA LYS A 571 -7.47 26.34 2.41
C LYS A 571 -8.36 25.15 2.15
N THR A 572 -9.67 25.35 2.28
CA THR A 572 -10.68 24.32 2.02
C THR A 572 -11.47 24.69 0.76
N LEU A 573 -11.65 23.70 -0.12
CA LEU A 573 -12.42 23.79 -1.35
C LEU A 573 -13.58 22.80 -1.30
N THR A 574 -14.81 23.29 -1.45
CA THR A 574 -15.98 22.42 -1.60
C THR A 574 -16.14 22.01 -3.06
N LEU A 575 -15.97 20.71 -3.32
CA LEU A 575 -15.96 20.11 -4.64
C LEU A 575 -17.09 19.08 -4.77
N LYS A 576 -17.62 18.94 -5.98
CA LYS A 576 -18.58 17.90 -6.35
C LYS A 576 -17.95 16.96 -7.36
N THR A 577 -18.00 15.66 -7.06
CA THR A 577 -17.55 14.62 -7.98
C THR A 577 -18.59 14.43 -9.08
N LYS A 578 -18.15 14.26 -10.33
CA LYS A 578 -19.03 13.84 -11.43
C LYS A 578 -19.80 12.56 -11.06
N ALA A 579 -21.06 12.49 -11.46
CA ALA A 579 -21.94 11.36 -11.13
C ALA A 579 -21.57 10.07 -11.89
N ASP A 580 -20.82 10.19 -12.98
CA ASP A 580 -20.32 9.11 -13.84
C ASP A 580 -18.80 8.89 -13.69
N ALA A 581 -18.20 9.43 -12.62
CA ALA A 581 -16.80 9.17 -12.31
C ALA A 581 -16.55 7.67 -12.11
N ASN A 582 -15.50 7.15 -12.74
CA ASN A 582 -15.09 5.75 -12.59
C ASN A 582 -14.38 5.54 -11.26
N VAL A 583 -14.37 4.31 -10.76
CA VAL A 583 -13.64 3.96 -9.55
C VAL A 583 -12.14 3.90 -9.85
N LYS A 584 -11.41 4.95 -9.46
CA LYS A 584 -9.94 5.05 -9.54
C LYS A 584 -9.43 6.21 -8.67
N MET A 585 -8.11 6.30 -8.53
CA MET A 585 -7.44 7.50 -8.03
C MET A 585 -7.31 8.53 -9.16
N TYR A 586 -7.83 9.73 -8.94
CA TYR A 586 -7.70 10.85 -9.86
C TYR A 586 -6.67 11.83 -9.34
N GLY A 587 -5.80 12.34 -10.20
CA GLY A 587 -4.89 13.42 -9.80
C GLY A 587 -5.52 14.80 -9.89
N VAL A 588 -5.08 15.69 -9.01
CA VAL A 588 -5.46 17.10 -8.98
C VAL A 588 -4.20 17.95 -9.01
N ASP A 589 -4.05 18.73 -10.07
CA ASP A 589 -2.94 19.64 -10.28
C ASP A 589 -3.26 21.03 -9.71
N PHE A 590 -2.29 21.62 -9.04
CA PHE A 590 -2.34 22.98 -8.50
C PHE A 590 -1.21 23.79 -9.12
N LYS A 591 -1.56 24.96 -9.67
CA LYS A 591 -0.60 25.98 -10.12
C LYS A 591 -0.71 27.19 -9.21
N VAL A 592 0.39 27.55 -8.55
CA VAL A 592 0.49 28.71 -7.66
C VAL A 592 1.37 29.77 -8.32
N GLU A 593 0.81 30.91 -8.66
CA GLU A 593 1.54 32.09 -9.18
C GLU A 593 1.60 33.13 -8.05
N TYR A 594 2.77 33.68 -7.72
CA TYR A 594 2.94 34.55 -6.54
C TYR A 594 3.99 35.65 -6.73
N GLU A 595 4.03 36.59 -5.79
CA GLU A 595 5.07 37.60 -5.67
C GLU A 595 5.96 37.35 -4.44
N ASP A 596 7.23 37.76 -4.51
CA ASP A 596 8.08 37.83 -3.33
C ASP A 596 7.61 38.91 -2.33
N GLN A 597 8.24 38.97 -1.16
CA GLN A 597 7.93 39.97 -0.14
C GLN A 597 8.07 41.43 -0.62
N ASN A 598 8.83 41.69 -1.69
CA ASN A 598 9.07 43.00 -2.26
C ASN A 598 8.04 43.36 -3.35
N GLY A 599 7.34 42.37 -3.93
CA GLY A 599 6.37 42.54 -5.00
C GLY A 599 6.83 42.12 -6.37
N ASN A 600 7.97 41.45 -6.47
CA ASN A 600 8.45 40.97 -7.74
C ASN A 600 7.75 39.65 -8.06
N SER A 601 7.18 39.53 -9.26
CA SER A 601 6.61 38.27 -9.78
C SER A 601 7.65 37.42 -10.52
N TYR A 602 8.86 37.93 -10.69
CA TYR A 602 9.96 37.31 -11.43
C TYR A 602 11.22 37.33 -10.59
N ASP A 603 12.05 36.31 -10.76
CA ASP A 603 13.39 36.28 -10.20
C ASP A 603 14.39 37.14 -10.98
N GLU A 604 15.62 37.27 -10.45
CA GLU A 604 16.71 38.03 -11.08
C GLU A 604 17.11 37.56 -12.49
N LYS A 605 16.66 36.37 -12.91
CA LYS A 605 16.90 35.78 -14.22
C LYS A 605 15.64 35.82 -15.12
N ASP A 606 14.64 36.62 -14.74
CA ASP A 606 13.38 36.81 -15.47
C ASP A 606 12.50 35.55 -15.55
N ASN A 607 12.66 34.59 -14.63
CA ASN A 607 11.73 33.46 -14.52
C ASN A 607 10.57 33.82 -13.57
N PRO A 608 9.33 33.47 -13.93
CA PRO A 608 8.18 33.77 -13.09
C PRO A 608 8.18 32.91 -11.83
N TYR A 609 7.70 33.48 -10.72
CA TYR A 609 7.44 32.77 -9.48
C TYR A 609 6.18 31.93 -9.61
N VAL A 610 6.38 30.67 -10.00
CA VAL A 610 5.33 29.66 -10.15
C VAL A 610 5.73 28.40 -9.39
N ALA A 611 4.76 27.76 -8.74
CA ALA A 611 4.86 26.39 -8.24
C ALA A 611 3.77 25.52 -8.85
N GLU A 612 4.12 24.29 -9.21
CA GLU A 612 3.21 23.29 -9.75
C GLU A 612 3.25 22.06 -8.82
N GLU A 613 2.10 21.71 -8.25
CA GLU A 613 1.96 20.68 -7.23
C GLU A 613 0.84 19.73 -7.65
N ARG A 614 0.93 18.45 -7.27
CA ARG A 614 -0.09 17.45 -7.59
C ARG A 614 -0.43 16.61 -6.37
N ILE A 615 -1.71 16.30 -6.20
CA ILE A 615 -2.22 15.34 -5.22
C ILE A 615 -3.05 14.27 -5.91
N SER A 616 -3.49 13.24 -5.17
CA SER A 616 -4.38 12.20 -5.68
C SER A 616 -5.57 12.01 -4.77
N VAL A 617 -6.76 11.87 -5.34
CA VAL A 617 -8.02 11.68 -4.60
C VAL A 617 -8.70 10.41 -5.10
N ASN A 618 -9.09 9.54 -4.17
CA ASN A 618 -9.67 8.23 -4.48
C ASN A 618 -11.21 8.31 -4.61
N VAL A 619 -11.75 7.85 -5.74
CA VAL A 619 -13.20 7.89 -6.03
C VAL A 619 -13.79 6.48 -6.01
N LYS A 620 -14.94 6.31 -5.38
CA LYS A 620 -15.78 5.09 -5.40
C LYS A 620 -17.18 5.40 -5.92
N GLN A 621 -17.96 4.37 -6.24
CA GLN A 621 -19.37 4.49 -6.62
C GLN A 621 -20.29 3.92 -5.53
N GLU A 622 -21.53 4.41 -5.48
CA GLU A 622 -22.54 3.96 -4.53
C GLU A 622 -23.12 2.61 -4.95
N VAL A 623 -23.14 1.66 -4.02
CA VAL A 623 -23.82 0.37 -4.14
C VAL A 623 -25.21 0.51 -3.52
N ARG A 624 -26.26 0.15 -4.27
CA ARG A 624 -27.65 0.30 -3.81
C ARG A 624 -28.51 -0.90 -4.22
N LEU A 625 -28.80 -1.76 -3.24
CA LEU A 625 -29.69 -2.91 -3.41
C LEU A 625 -31.08 -2.55 -2.88
N GLU A 626 -32.09 -2.67 -3.72
CA GLU A 626 -33.50 -2.52 -3.36
C GLU A 626 -34.16 -3.89 -3.27
N VAL A 627 -34.94 -4.13 -2.21
CA VAL A 627 -35.65 -5.41 -2.00
C VAL A 627 -37.13 -5.11 -1.83
N ALA A 628 -37.95 -5.72 -2.68
CA ALA A 628 -39.41 -5.63 -2.64
C ALA A 628 -39.97 -6.17 -1.31
N ASP A 629 -41.19 -5.73 -0.97
CA ASP A 629 -41.85 -6.19 0.24
C ASP A 629 -42.19 -7.68 0.18
N ILE A 630 -41.96 -8.37 1.30
CA ILE A 630 -42.27 -9.79 1.46
C ILE A 630 -43.73 -9.90 1.93
N PHE A 631 -44.55 -10.64 1.19
CA PHE A 631 -45.95 -10.88 1.54
C PHE A 631 -46.08 -12.21 2.29
N LEU A 632 -46.48 -12.14 3.57
CA LEU A 632 -46.70 -13.30 4.42
C LEU A 632 -48.18 -13.41 4.82
N PRO A 633 -48.69 -14.61 5.14
CA PRO A 633 -50.03 -14.76 5.72
C PRO A 633 -50.09 -14.07 7.09
N PHE A 634 -51.28 -13.71 7.56
CA PHE A 634 -51.44 -13.07 8.89
C PHE A 634 -51.22 -14.04 10.05
N GLU A 635 -51.53 -15.32 9.85
CA GLU A 635 -51.39 -16.40 10.83
C GLU A 635 -51.16 -17.74 10.11
N THR A 636 -50.53 -18.69 10.80
CA THR A 636 -50.26 -20.04 10.28
C THR A 636 -50.36 -21.09 11.41
N PHE A 637 -50.23 -22.37 11.07
CA PHE A 637 -50.21 -23.47 12.04
C PHE A 637 -48.86 -24.20 12.05
N VAL A 638 -48.53 -24.83 13.18
CA VAL A 638 -47.34 -25.68 13.30
C VAL A 638 -47.32 -26.74 12.19
N GLY A 639 -46.16 -26.91 11.55
CA GLY A 639 -45.94 -27.88 10.47
C GLY A 639 -46.44 -27.45 9.09
N MET A 640 -47.13 -26.32 8.95
CA MET A 640 -47.59 -25.83 7.64
C MET A 640 -46.47 -25.08 6.89
N PRO A 641 -46.15 -25.45 5.63
CA PRO A 641 -45.13 -24.77 4.85
C PRO A 641 -45.57 -23.36 4.46
N ILE A 642 -44.65 -22.39 4.56
CA ILE A 642 -44.86 -20.99 4.20
C ILE A 642 -43.85 -20.60 3.13
N GLN A 643 -44.34 -20.18 1.96
CA GLN A 643 -43.49 -19.66 0.90
C GLN A 643 -43.03 -18.24 1.24
N VAL A 644 -41.73 -17.98 1.07
CA VAL A 644 -41.12 -16.65 1.18
C VAL A 644 -40.53 -16.29 -0.17
N ASP A 645 -41.16 -15.34 -0.84
CA ASP A 645 -40.71 -14.80 -2.12
C ASP A 645 -40.27 -13.35 -1.94
N ALA A 646 -39.11 -13.00 -2.50
CA ALA A 646 -38.59 -11.63 -2.50
C ALA A 646 -37.93 -11.30 -3.83
N GLU A 647 -38.40 -10.25 -4.50
CA GLU A 647 -37.74 -9.67 -5.67
C GLU A 647 -36.74 -8.59 -5.20
N PHE A 648 -35.60 -8.49 -5.89
CA PHE A 648 -34.57 -7.51 -5.56
C PHE A 648 -33.84 -6.99 -6.79
N TYR A 649 -33.33 -5.76 -6.69
CA TYR A 649 -32.82 -4.97 -7.82
C TYR A 649 -31.53 -4.26 -7.43
N ASN A 650 -30.51 -4.32 -8.29
CA ASN A 650 -29.34 -3.45 -8.16
C ASN A 650 -29.69 -2.10 -8.79
N MET A 651 -30.06 -1.13 -7.95
CA MET A 651 -30.35 0.24 -8.37
C MET A 651 -29.13 1.18 -8.27
N GLY A 652 -27.96 0.65 -7.91
CA GLY A 652 -26.69 1.37 -7.87
C GLY A 652 -26.01 1.44 -9.23
N LYS A 653 -24.82 2.05 -9.28
CA LYS A 653 -23.95 2.06 -10.47
C LYS A 653 -22.81 1.04 -10.41
N SER A 654 -22.57 0.47 -9.24
CA SER A 654 -21.57 -0.56 -9.00
C SER A 654 -22.16 -1.97 -9.05
N THR A 655 -21.36 -2.92 -9.52
CA THR A 655 -21.67 -4.36 -9.43
C THR A 655 -21.54 -4.81 -7.98
N MET A 656 -22.52 -5.59 -7.51
CA MET A 656 -22.45 -6.31 -6.24
C MET A 656 -21.83 -7.68 -6.48
N TYR A 657 -20.63 -7.91 -6.01
CA TYR A 657 -19.90 -9.17 -6.24
C TYR A 657 -20.30 -10.22 -5.22
N ASN A 658 -20.22 -11.49 -5.62
CA ASN A 658 -20.43 -12.66 -4.74
C ASN A 658 -21.72 -12.61 -3.91
N MET A 659 -22.80 -12.08 -4.49
CA MET A 659 -24.05 -11.88 -3.79
C MET A 659 -24.71 -13.22 -3.42
N MET A 660 -25.18 -13.30 -2.18
CA MET A 660 -25.88 -14.44 -1.61
C MET A 660 -27.09 -13.97 -0.81
N VAL A 661 -28.20 -14.69 -0.94
CA VAL A 661 -29.42 -14.48 -0.16
C VAL A 661 -29.59 -15.64 0.81
N LYS A 662 -29.88 -15.35 2.07
CA LYS A 662 -30.08 -16.36 3.12
C LYS A 662 -31.37 -16.12 3.88
N LEU A 663 -32.13 -17.18 4.09
CA LEU A 663 -33.33 -17.20 4.92
C LEU A 663 -33.00 -17.86 6.26
N GLU A 664 -32.95 -17.05 7.32
CA GLU A 664 -32.53 -17.46 8.65
C GLU A 664 -33.63 -17.14 9.67
N GLY A 665 -33.78 -17.96 10.71
CA GLY A 665 -34.76 -17.71 11.78
C GLY A 665 -35.00 -18.92 12.69
N ASN A 666 -36.00 -18.80 13.55
CA ASN A 666 -36.42 -19.86 14.48
C ASN A 666 -37.38 -20.89 13.84
N PHE A 667 -37.05 -21.34 12.63
CA PHE A 667 -37.83 -22.32 11.86
C PHE A 667 -36.91 -23.24 11.05
N GLN A 668 -37.43 -24.38 10.59
CA GLN A 668 -36.75 -25.16 9.57
C GLN A 668 -37.01 -24.52 8.20
N ALA A 669 -36.02 -24.51 7.31
CA ALA A 669 -36.16 -23.90 5.99
C ALA A 669 -35.63 -24.81 4.89
N GLN A 670 -36.33 -24.81 3.75
CA GLN A 670 -35.90 -25.42 2.50
C GLN A 670 -35.57 -24.31 1.49
N ASP A 671 -34.57 -24.56 0.64
CA ASP A 671 -34.03 -23.57 -0.31
C ASP A 671 -33.63 -22.25 0.37
N SER A 672 -33.09 -22.37 1.59
CA SER A 672 -32.78 -21.25 2.48
C SER A 672 -31.54 -20.45 2.08
N ASN A 673 -30.78 -20.89 1.08
CA ASN A 673 -29.60 -20.19 0.58
C ASN A 673 -29.67 -20.13 -0.94
N TYR A 674 -29.45 -18.95 -1.50
CA TYR A 674 -29.42 -18.72 -2.94
C TYR A 674 -28.18 -17.91 -3.32
N PHE A 675 -27.35 -18.46 -4.20
CA PHE A 675 -26.16 -17.78 -4.70
C PHE A 675 -26.48 -17.06 -6.01
N VAL A 676 -26.44 -15.74 -5.97
CA VAL A 676 -26.73 -14.85 -7.12
C VAL A 676 -25.49 -14.62 -7.97
N GLY A 677 -24.29 -14.67 -7.36
CA GLY A 677 -23.02 -14.37 -8.02
C GLY A 677 -22.79 -12.87 -8.17
N ASN A 678 -22.19 -12.44 -9.27
CA ASN A 678 -22.08 -11.01 -9.57
C ASN A 678 -23.46 -10.47 -9.97
N PHE A 679 -23.88 -9.38 -9.36
CA PHE A 679 -25.19 -8.76 -9.56
C PHE A 679 -24.98 -7.35 -10.08
N GLU A 680 -25.01 -7.24 -11.42
CA GLU A 680 -24.64 -6.05 -12.18
C GLU A 680 -25.65 -4.89 -12.02
N PRO A 681 -25.23 -3.63 -12.26
CA PRO A 681 -26.13 -2.48 -12.23
C PRO A 681 -27.35 -2.66 -13.14
N GLY A 682 -28.55 -2.38 -12.60
CA GLY A 682 -29.82 -2.53 -13.31
C GLY A 682 -30.33 -3.97 -13.42
N ARG A 683 -29.59 -4.97 -12.94
CA ARG A 683 -30.05 -6.36 -12.89
C ARG A 683 -31.14 -6.52 -11.82
N SER A 684 -32.10 -7.40 -12.09
CA SER A 684 -33.10 -7.87 -11.13
C SER A 684 -33.00 -9.38 -10.98
N ASP A 685 -33.36 -9.89 -9.81
CA ASP A 685 -33.49 -11.32 -9.53
C ASP A 685 -34.50 -11.57 -8.41
N TYR A 686 -34.78 -12.83 -8.10
CA TYR A 686 -35.72 -13.21 -7.05
C TYR A 686 -35.19 -14.36 -6.20
N PHE A 687 -35.56 -14.32 -4.92
CA PHE A 687 -35.38 -15.40 -3.96
C PHE A 687 -36.73 -16.08 -3.72
N SER A 688 -36.72 -17.41 -3.61
CA SER A 688 -37.89 -18.21 -3.24
C SER A 688 -37.45 -19.36 -2.34
N GLY A 689 -37.91 -19.33 -1.09
CA GLY A 689 -37.62 -20.35 -0.08
C GLY A 689 -38.89 -20.76 0.68
N THR A 690 -38.84 -21.89 1.39
CA THR A 690 -39.97 -22.36 2.20
C THR A 690 -39.58 -22.46 3.67
N MET A 691 -40.39 -21.89 4.56
CA MET A 691 -40.26 -22.01 6.02
C MET A 691 -41.23 -23.05 6.57
N PHE A 692 -40.81 -23.79 7.60
CA PHE A 692 -41.57 -24.80 8.31
C PHE A 692 -41.55 -24.47 9.81
N PRO A 693 -42.66 -23.93 10.36
CA PRO A 693 -42.79 -23.66 11.78
C PRO A 693 -42.78 -24.96 12.60
N ALA A 694 -41.84 -25.10 13.53
CA ALA A 694 -41.70 -26.29 14.37
C ALA A 694 -42.51 -26.20 15.68
N ASP A 695 -42.71 -24.99 16.21
CA ASP A 695 -43.37 -24.73 17.48
C ASP A 695 -44.44 -23.63 17.33
N ALA A 696 -45.44 -23.63 18.20
CA ALA A 696 -46.42 -22.55 18.29
C ALA A 696 -45.83 -21.33 19.03
N GLY A 697 -46.28 -20.13 18.66
CA GLY A 697 -45.77 -18.86 19.20
C GLY A 697 -45.30 -17.89 18.11
N ASN A 698 -44.40 -16.98 18.47
CA ASN A 698 -43.84 -16.01 17.52
C ASN A 698 -42.72 -16.67 16.68
N LEU A 699 -42.93 -16.69 15.37
CA LEU A 699 -41.92 -17.00 14.38
C LEU A 699 -41.20 -15.71 14.00
N GLU A 700 -39.88 -15.71 14.19
CA GLU A 700 -38.97 -14.60 13.90
C GLU A 700 -37.88 -15.08 12.95
N GLY A 701 -37.71 -14.35 11.86
CA GLY A 701 -36.66 -14.61 10.90
C GLY A 701 -36.21 -13.36 10.16
N ARG A 702 -35.32 -13.57 9.21
CA ARG A 702 -34.76 -12.53 8.36
C ARG A 702 -34.32 -13.11 7.03
N LEU A 703 -34.53 -12.32 5.99
CA LEU A 703 -33.92 -12.51 4.69
C LEU A 703 -32.68 -11.62 4.60
N VAL A 704 -31.51 -12.24 4.48
CA VAL A 704 -30.20 -11.60 4.57
C VAL A 704 -29.54 -11.61 3.20
N PHE A 705 -29.25 -10.43 2.67
CA PHE A 705 -28.52 -10.22 1.43
C PHE A 705 -27.08 -9.86 1.76
N VAL A 706 -26.14 -10.72 1.40
CA VAL A 706 -24.71 -10.50 1.61
C VAL A 706 -24.04 -10.35 0.26
N PHE A 707 -23.28 -9.27 0.06
CA PHE A 707 -22.54 -9.03 -1.18
C PHE A 707 -21.26 -8.24 -0.90
N GLU A 708 -20.35 -8.19 -1.87
CA GLU A 708 -19.11 -7.42 -1.82
C GLU A 708 -19.18 -6.24 -2.80
N ASP A 709 -18.64 -5.08 -2.41
CA ASP A 709 -18.44 -3.98 -3.36
C ASP A 709 -17.20 -4.19 -4.25
N GLU A 710 -16.92 -3.27 -5.16
CA GLU A 710 -15.75 -3.31 -6.05
C GLU A 710 -14.40 -3.35 -5.31
N THR A 711 -14.39 -3.00 -4.02
CA THR A 711 -13.21 -3.07 -3.14
C THR A 711 -13.16 -4.31 -2.26
N GLY A 712 -14.09 -5.27 -2.45
CA GLY A 712 -14.16 -6.51 -1.68
C GLY A 712 -14.72 -6.32 -0.26
N VAL A 713 -15.32 -5.16 0.04
CA VAL A 713 -15.94 -4.90 1.33
C VAL A 713 -17.32 -5.55 1.35
N LYS A 714 -17.55 -6.44 2.31
CA LYS A 714 -18.85 -7.09 2.50
C LYS A 714 -19.87 -6.12 3.06
N GLN A 715 -21.06 -6.13 2.47
CA GLN A 715 -22.24 -5.42 2.93
C GLN A 715 -23.36 -6.43 3.17
N GLU A 716 -24.18 -6.13 4.17
CA GLU A 716 -25.32 -6.96 4.57
C GLU A 716 -26.57 -6.08 4.62
N ILE A 717 -27.63 -6.54 3.97
CA ILE A 717 -28.96 -5.92 4.03
C ILE A 717 -29.95 -6.97 4.51
N GLU A 718 -30.75 -6.61 5.50
CA GLU A 718 -31.70 -7.53 6.14
C GLU A 718 -33.14 -7.07 5.97
N LYS A 719 -34.04 -8.01 5.64
CA LYS A 719 -35.49 -7.83 5.71
C LYS A 719 -36.06 -8.75 6.79
N THR A 720 -36.60 -8.17 7.85
CA THR A 720 -37.17 -8.93 8.98
C THR A 720 -38.47 -9.62 8.60
N ILE A 721 -38.66 -10.83 9.11
CA ILE A 721 -39.86 -11.67 8.96
C ILE A 721 -40.42 -11.93 10.37
N GLN A 722 -41.71 -11.66 10.57
CA GLN A 722 -42.41 -11.94 11.82
C GLN A 722 -43.80 -12.51 11.54
N LEU A 723 -44.17 -13.58 12.23
CA LEU A 723 -45.45 -14.25 12.08
C LEU A 723 -45.91 -14.93 13.38
N VAL A 724 -47.21 -15.04 13.60
CA VAL A 724 -47.77 -15.81 14.72
C VAL A 724 -48.18 -17.22 14.24
N VAL A 725 -47.69 -18.24 14.94
CA VAL A 725 -47.93 -19.67 14.67
C VAL A 725 -48.84 -20.24 15.74
N MET A 726 -49.95 -20.85 15.33
CA MET A 726 -50.94 -21.47 16.21
C MET A 726 -50.81 -23.00 16.24
N GLU A 727 -51.24 -23.62 17.33
CA GLU A 727 -51.37 -25.08 17.39
C GLU A 727 -52.55 -25.54 16.52
N GLN A 728 -52.35 -26.61 15.76
CA GLN A 728 -53.43 -27.24 15.01
C GLN A 728 -54.33 -28.01 15.99
N GLN A 729 -55.51 -27.45 16.32
CA GLN A 729 -56.49 -28.19 17.10
C GLN A 729 -57.01 -29.36 16.26
N GLY A 730 -56.78 -30.59 16.75
CA GLY A 730 -57.36 -31.78 16.16
C GLY A 730 -58.88 -31.65 16.14
N PHE A 731 -59.49 -31.68 14.96
CA PHE A 731 -60.92 -31.94 14.84
C PHE A 731 -61.16 -33.37 15.34
N GLU A 732 -61.45 -33.54 16.63
CA GLU A 732 -62.21 -34.71 17.08
C GLU A 732 -63.52 -34.68 16.30
N GLY A 733 -63.69 -35.68 15.44
CA GLY A 733 -64.90 -35.85 14.65
C GLY A 733 -66.09 -35.97 15.59
N GLY A 734 -66.81 -34.86 15.77
CA GLY A 734 -68.17 -34.90 16.26
C GLY A 734 -68.96 -35.77 15.29
N GLU A 735 -69.43 -36.91 15.79
CA GLU A 735 -70.43 -37.73 15.11
C GLU A 735 -71.61 -36.81 14.74
N GLY A 736 -71.63 -36.38 13.48
CA GLY A 736 -72.75 -35.66 12.92
C GLY A 736 -73.91 -36.64 12.81
N GLU A 737 -74.87 -36.52 13.73
CA GLU A 737 -76.20 -37.11 13.57
C GLU A 737 -76.78 -36.68 12.23
N TYR A 738 -76.89 -37.64 11.30
CA TYR A 738 -77.77 -37.53 10.15
C TYR A 738 -79.22 -37.53 10.65
N PRO A 739 -80.07 -36.55 10.28
CA PRO A 739 -81.49 -36.62 10.58
C PRO A 739 -82.15 -37.70 9.70
N GLY A 740 -82.28 -38.89 10.26
CA GLY A 740 -83.08 -39.98 9.70
C GLY A 740 -84.55 -39.83 10.07
N GLY A 741 -85.43 -39.89 9.08
CA GLY A 741 -86.86 -39.67 9.20
C GLY A 741 -87.61 -40.65 10.10
N GLU A 742 -88.77 -40.17 10.55
CA GLU A 742 -89.83 -40.88 11.27
C GLU A 742 -90.14 -42.25 10.67
N PHE A 743 -90.21 -43.30 11.48
CA PHE A 743 -91.27 -44.32 11.45
C PHE A 743 -91.27 -45.16 12.75
N GLY A 744 -92.39 -45.14 13.48
CA GLY A 744 -93.05 -46.34 14.02
C GLY A 744 -92.53 -46.98 15.32
N ASP A 745 -93.17 -46.59 16.43
CA ASP A 745 -93.81 -47.40 17.49
C ASP A 745 -93.23 -48.77 17.91
N GLY A 746 -93.17 -48.97 19.24
CA GLY A 746 -93.03 -50.29 19.87
C GLY A 746 -92.05 -50.33 21.03
N GLY A 747 -92.46 -49.89 22.22
CA GLY A 747 -91.66 -49.97 23.43
C GLY A 747 -91.43 -51.39 23.93
N PHE A 748 -90.32 -51.61 24.65
CA PHE A 748 -90.21 -52.60 25.73
C PHE A 748 -89.07 -52.21 26.68
N ASP A 749 -89.40 -52.29 27.96
CA ASP A 749 -88.64 -51.91 29.16
C ASP A 749 -87.66 -53.01 29.59
N GLY A 750 -86.60 -52.61 30.31
CA GLY A 750 -86.01 -53.44 31.35
C GLY A 750 -84.55 -53.89 31.18
N GLY A 751 -83.66 -53.34 32.02
CA GLY A 751 -82.89 -54.20 32.92
C GLY A 751 -81.36 -54.22 32.81
N LEU A 752 -80.74 -53.43 33.70
CA LEU A 752 -79.75 -53.85 34.72
C LEU A 752 -78.39 -54.46 34.36
N ASN A 753 -77.36 -53.76 34.87
CA ASN A 753 -76.20 -54.26 35.66
C ASN A 753 -75.18 -55.15 34.91
N GLY A 754 -73.90 -54.78 34.76
CA GLY A 754 -72.95 -54.41 35.81
C GLY A 754 -71.92 -55.54 35.93
N GLY A 755 -70.64 -55.27 35.64
CA GLY A 755 -69.58 -56.28 35.77
C GLY A 755 -68.21 -55.78 35.33
N PHE A 756 -67.40 -55.36 36.31
CA PHE A 756 -65.98 -55.04 36.19
C PHE A 756 -65.12 -56.29 35.94
N GLY A 757 -64.03 -56.11 35.18
CA GLY A 757 -62.86 -57.01 35.07
C GLY A 757 -61.95 -56.47 33.95
N ASP A 758 -61.00 -55.60 34.26
CA ASP A 758 -59.59 -55.89 34.62
C ASP A 758 -58.72 -56.36 33.43
N GLY A 759 -57.62 -55.61 33.22
CA GLY A 759 -56.38 -56.08 32.63
C GLY A 759 -56.23 -56.07 31.11
N GLY A 760 -55.39 -55.15 30.60
CA GLY A 760 -54.72 -55.35 29.32
C GLY A 760 -54.23 -54.06 28.65
N ASP A 761 -52.94 -53.74 28.83
CA ASP A 761 -52.22 -52.76 28.01
C ASP A 761 -52.23 -53.21 26.53
N GLU A 762 -52.82 -52.41 25.65
CA GLU A 762 -52.78 -52.60 24.19
C GLU A 762 -51.86 -51.56 23.52
N VAL A 763 -50.96 -52.09 22.71
CA VAL A 763 -49.99 -51.39 21.87
C VAL A 763 -50.72 -50.62 20.76
N LYS A 764 -50.49 -49.31 20.65
CA LYS A 764 -51.01 -48.49 19.53
C LYS A 764 -50.17 -48.72 18.26
N GLU A 765 -50.80 -49.26 17.23
CA GLU A 765 -50.23 -49.37 15.88
C GLU A 765 -50.18 -48.00 15.15
N PRO A 766 -49.23 -47.80 14.22
CA PRO A 766 -49.10 -46.56 13.46
C PRO A 766 -50.21 -46.38 12.42
N PHE A 767 -50.78 -45.17 12.42
CA PHE A 767 -51.81 -44.69 11.51
C PHE A 767 -51.35 -44.75 10.05
N THR A 768 -52.08 -45.48 9.20
CA THR A 768 -51.90 -45.49 7.74
C THR A 768 -53.09 -44.81 7.07
N LEU A 769 -52.81 -43.78 6.25
CA LEU A 769 -53.84 -43.10 5.46
C LEU A 769 -54.42 -44.09 4.43
N PRO A 770 -55.75 -44.17 4.27
CA PRO A 770 -56.33 -45.03 3.26
C PRO A 770 -55.97 -44.51 1.86
N ILE A 771 -55.69 -45.44 0.94
CA ILE A 771 -55.14 -45.19 -0.41
C ILE A 771 -55.93 -44.12 -1.19
N TRP A 772 -57.23 -43.96 -0.94
CA TRP A 772 -58.07 -42.95 -1.59
C TRP A 772 -57.76 -41.50 -1.15
N ALA A 773 -57.25 -41.28 0.08
CA ALA A 773 -56.88 -39.95 0.57
C ALA A 773 -55.59 -39.42 -0.11
N MET A 774 -54.63 -40.32 -0.41
CA MET A 774 -53.42 -39.95 -1.16
C MET A 774 -53.72 -39.60 -2.62
N VAL A 775 -54.73 -40.22 -3.22
CA VAL A 775 -55.17 -39.93 -4.60
C VAL A 775 -55.81 -38.54 -4.69
N ILE A 776 -56.58 -38.12 -3.68
CA ILE A 776 -57.19 -36.77 -3.65
C ILE A 776 -56.12 -35.68 -3.51
N ILE A 777 -55.11 -35.89 -2.66
CA ILE A 777 -53.98 -34.96 -2.50
C ILE A 777 -53.18 -34.83 -3.80
N ALA A 778 -52.89 -35.94 -4.48
CA ALA A 778 -52.18 -35.92 -5.77
C ALA A 778 -52.96 -35.18 -6.87
N VAL A 779 -54.30 -35.32 -6.91
CA VAL A 779 -55.16 -34.64 -7.89
C VAL A 779 -55.22 -33.12 -7.64
N VAL A 780 -55.25 -32.69 -6.38
CA VAL A 780 -55.22 -31.26 -6.03
C VAL A 780 -53.88 -30.62 -6.40
N VAL A 781 -52.77 -31.31 -6.17
CA VAL A 781 -51.43 -30.81 -6.54
C VAL A 781 -51.29 -30.68 -8.06
N ILE A 782 -51.76 -31.66 -8.85
CA ILE A 782 -51.74 -31.59 -10.31
C ILE A 782 -52.64 -30.45 -10.83
N ALA A 783 -53.80 -30.23 -10.22
CA ALA A 783 -54.70 -29.14 -10.57
C ALA A 783 -54.08 -27.76 -10.30
N LEU A 784 -53.37 -27.59 -9.18
CA LEU A 784 -52.66 -26.35 -8.83
C LEU A 784 -51.46 -26.09 -9.76
N ILE A 785 -50.69 -27.12 -10.12
CA ILE A 785 -49.59 -27.03 -11.10
C ILE A 785 -50.15 -26.63 -12.47
N ALA A 786 -51.24 -27.25 -12.92
CA ALA A 786 -51.88 -26.92 -14.19
C ALA A 786 -52.43 -25.48 -14.20
N PHE A 787 -52.98 -25.00 -13.08
CA PHE A 787 -53.46 -23.63 -12.94
C PHE A 787 -52.32 -22.60 -12.97
N GLY A 788 -51.21 -22.86 -12.28
CA GLY A 788 -50.01 -22.02 -12.31
C GLY A 788 -49.37 -21.93 -13.70
N LEU A 789 -49.28 -23.06 -14.43
CA LEU A 789 -48.80 -23.09 -15.82
C LEU A 789 -49.72 -22.31 -16.77
N ARG A 790 -51.04 -22.31 -16.52
CA ARG A 790 -52.03 -21.57 -17.33
C ARG A 790 -51.92 -20.06 -17.11
N LEU A 791 -51.64 -19.61 -15.89
CA LEU A 791 -51.39 -18.21 -15.56
C LEU A 791 -50.05 -17.70 -16.13
N ARG A 792 -48.99 -18.53 -16.11
CA ARG A 792 -47.70 -18.19 -16.74
C ARG A 792 -47.81 -18.08 -18.27
N LYS A 793 -48.60 -18.94 -18.93
CA LYS A 793 -48.88 -18.82 -20.37
C LYS A 793 -49.67 -17.55 -20.72
N LYS A 794 -50.63 -17.14 -19.88
CA LYS A 794 -51.38 -15.88 -20.10
C LYS A 794 -50.50 -14.64 -19.94
N LYS A 795 -49.58 -14.62 -18.96
CA LYS A 795 -48.63 -13.50 -18.78
C LYS A 795 -47.60 -13.41 -19.91
N ARG A 796 -47.07 -14.54 -20.40
CA ARG A 796 -46.16 -14.55 -21.58
C ARG A 796 -46.84 -14.14 -22.88
N LEU A 797 -48.13 -14.45 -23.06
CA LEU A 797 -48.87 -14.01 -24.24
C LEU A 797 -49.22 -12.52 -24.18
N ALA A 798 -49.41 -11.96 -22.98
CA ALA A 798 -49.66 -10.53 -22.79
C ALA A 798 -48.41 -9.70 -23.07
N SER A 799 -47.22 -10.13 -22.60
CA SER A 799 -45.97 -9.43 -22.87
C SER A 799 -45.55 -9.47 -24.34
N LEU A 800 -45.85 -10.57 -25.06
CA LEU A 800 -45.56 -10.68 -26.49
C LEU A 800 -46.49 -9.84 -27.38
N LEU A 801 -47.67 -9.44 -26.87
CA LEU A 801 -48.60 -8.56 -27.58
C LEU A 801 -48.32 -7.07 -27.32
N GLU A 802 -47.71 -6.72 -26.17
CA GLU A 802 -47.23 -5.36 -25.91
C GLU A 802 -45.98 -5.02 -26.74
N ASP A 803 -45.12 -6.00 -27.07
CA ASP A 803 -43.93 -5.80 -27.90
C ASP A 803 -44.25 -5.64 -29.41
N GLU A 804 -45.43 -6.07 -29.89
CA GLU A 804 -45.85 -5.89 -31.30
C GLU A 804 -46.54 -4.54 -31.57
N ASP A 805 -47.13 -3.89 -30.56
CA ASP A 805 -47.79 -2.57 -30.71
C ASP A 805 -46.82 -1.37 -30.60
N GLU A 806 -45.55 -1.57 -30.19
CA GLU A 806 -44.51 -0.52 -30.15
C GLU A 806 -43.64 -0.44 -31.43
N ASN A 807 -43.92 -1.24 -32.47
CA ASN A 807 -43.19 -1.24 -33.75
C ASN A 807 -44.05 -0.95 -35.00
N GLU A 808 -45.13 -0.18 -34.88
CA GLU A 808 -45.77 0.54 -36.00
C GLU A 808 -45.61 2.07 -35.91
#